data_AF-A0A8K0QR30-F1
#
_entry.id   AF-A0A8K0QR30-F1
#
_cell.length_a   1.000
_cell.length_b   1.000
_cell.length_c   1.000
_cell.angle_alpha   90.00
_cell.angle_beta   90.00
_cell.angle_gamma   90.00
#
_symmetry.space_group_name_H-M   'P 1'
#
loop_
_entity.id
_entity.type
_entity.pdbx_description
1 polymer ?
#
loop_
_entity_poly.entity_id
_entity_poly.type
_entity_poly.pdbx_seq_one_letter_code
_entity_poly.pdbx_strand_id
1 'polypeptide(L)'
;MSPTTPSSSSSSVTAQDTDIEAQQPDVKASHFNLIFDQAGVNQAVLNHKYAGEGTAESPYIVDFLPNDPRNAMNFSQPKKWFITILQAIATLAVAFVSTAYSGGLTQVLIDFDVSTEVVILGISLFVLGFAIGPLFWAPLSELYGRQILFFISYMALTAFNAGAAGAPTMAALIVLRFFAGSFGSSPLTNAGGVIADMFDANERGMATALFAMAPFLGPTIGPIAGGFLGEHEGWRWVEGMMAIFTGIVWIINSLVIPETYAPVLLRRRAAALSKKTGKVYVSKVDVGKPHTTIGAQFKVSLLRPWILLFKEPIVLLTSIYMAIIYGTLYLCFAAFPIVFQQGRGWSPGKGGLAFIGIAVGMVFAITYTLIDNRRYMRVAAASPGGYAPPEARLPPTLLGSILIPAGLFWFAWTNGTDIHWIVCIMGSAVFAMGLVLVFLSLMNYLVDSYVIFAASVLAANSVLRSLFGAAFPLFTTYMYEDLGNHWASSIPAFLAVACIPFPFLFYKYGERIRMKCEFAAEAATVLQRMRTKHEEITEEQALSSLASFVTARDSSLEKSTAASSPVQDNPCPYRDARHLPRELKDHCKIFLEEQLYTCAINLLNSIAGSGGSKRASTNRKSIAVPPPGHLALLATLVVHPLHTTRAEKKEHLDVSSQALDYLRNLLTIVGPINADFRTAFRFHSIPRFGRRWGQHTHANDSDASDADVDGDEEHLRGKISNESSLWSRGQDFWSTVGWAFNCSTLYPNRWQYWKVWLGFMLDVLEADWKERERCDKETHRATGEDGEMPRESREEAMILMYMDQQDGRTYGIKGILKALFADGSEISSSAFREIFDREPKGPRKQPNKRKREQVLDLENDKFGDYFEEESQSSGISEPPTPQKPKDKRKSGSAGAYQPGLVESISFRLRLFKLLSAATFAARKRSDLDRLYEGYAASVKLLPLQTFTLLVSQRPNPLIAEAHITITKELFHILLPASYKNPAKIDPDADAQGSLTTPMLEHCYILNPANTVAMEDNAKLSLLVENAIQLLWTCEMMEYSESFAAAAEKGIIARETKAKKRRTGKMKGDATDTLAQDVLENSGQRIRILLEALKTTGEAEE
;
A
#
# COMPACT_ATOMS: atom_id res chain seq x y z
N MET A 1 2.71 51.79 66.70
CA MET A 1 1.80 50.92 67.45
C MET A 1 1.12 49.98 66.48
N SER A 2 1.61 48.74 66.36
CA SER A 2 0.74 47.56 66.22
C SER A 2 -0.01 47.38 67.56
N PRO A 3 -1.21 46.75 67.66
CA PRO A 3 -1.77 45.59 66.94
C PRO A 3 -3.23 45.86 66.42
N THR A 4 -3.94 45.01 65.66
CA THR A 4 -4.65 43.78 66.07
C THR A 4 -5.21 42.98 64.88
N THR A 5 -4.69 41.75 64.75
CA THR A 5 -5.31 40.42 64.56
C THR A 5 -6.48 40.10 63.58
N PRO A 6 -6.53 38.82 63.12
CA PRO A 6 -7.14 38.38 61.86
C PRO A 6 -8.24 37.30 62.01
N SER A 7 -8.94 36.97 60.92
CA SER A 7 -9.69 35.69 60.73
C SER A 7 -9.84 35.40 59.22
N SER A 8 -9.05 34.48 58.66
CA SER A 8 -9.23 33.02 58.58
C SER A 8 -10.01 32.56 57.33
N SER A 9 -9.31 31.98 56.36
CA SER A 9 -9.64 30.63 55.85
C SER A 9 -8.56 30.13 54.88
N SER A 10 -8.31 28.84 54.98
CA SER A 10 -7.19 28.05 54.48
C SER A 10 -7.44 27.41 53.12
N SER A 11 -6.42 27.35 52.25
CA SER A 11 -6.10 26.23 51.34
C SER A 11 -4.89 26.63 50.48
N SER A 12 -3.69 26.12 50.80
CA SER A 12 -3.12 24.84 50.34
C SER A 12 -2.65 24.86 48.87
N VAL A 13 -1.34 25.13 48.73
CA VAL A 13 -0.38 24.43 47.87
C VAL A 13 -0.98 23.62 46.73
N THR A 14 -0.94 24.17 45.51
CA THR A 14 -0.56 23.45 44.29
C THR A 14 -0.29 24.47 43.18
N ALA A 15 0.87 25.12 43.26
CA ALA A 15 1.51 25.70 42.10
C ALA A 15 2.24 24.57 41.37
N GLN A 16 1.55 23.88 40.46
CA GLN A 16 2.08 22.98 39.42
C GLN A 16 0.88 22.24 38.82
N ASP A 17 0.29 22.78 37.75
CA ASP A 17 -0.45 22.01 36.73
C ASP A 17 -1.04 22.86 35.58
N THR A 18 -0.66 24.14 35.47
CA THR A 18 -1.09 25.03 34.36
C THR A 18 -0.28 24.91 33.06
N ASP A 19 0.62 23.94 32.87
CA ASP A 19 1.66 24.02 31.81
C ASP A 19 1.71 22.91 30.74
N ILE A 20 0.76 21.98 30.62
CA ILE A 20 0.96 20.81 29.71
C ILE A 20 0.31 20.95 28.32
N GLU A 21 -0.77 21.73 28.12
CA GLU A 21 -1.39 21.92 26.79
C GLU A 21 -0.92 23.17 26.01
N ALA A 22 -0.11 24.03 26.64
CA ALA A 22 0.61 25.11 25.97
C ALA A 22 1.88 24.65 25.20
N GLN A 23 2.14 23.33 25.12
CA GLN A 23 3.40 22.76 24.61
C GLN A 23 3.25 21.74 23.46
N GLN A 24 2.30 21.90 22.53
CA GLN A 24 2.45 21.31 21.19
C GLN A 24 3.03 22.38 20.26
N PRO A 25 4.36 22.46 20.11
CA PRO A 25 4.94 23.43 19.19
C PRO A 25 4.46 23.08 17.79
N ASP A 26 3.81 24.04 17.13
CA ASP A 26 3.68 24.05 15.68
C ASP A 26 5.12 24.09 15.16
N VAL A 27 5.73 22.92 14.90
CA VAL A 27 7.15 22.83 14.52
C VAL A 27 7.26 23.24 13.05
N LYS A 28 6.97 24.51 12.76
CA LYS A 28 7.50 25.18 11.58
C LYS A 28 9.00 25.30 11.80
N ALA A 29 9.73 24.26 11.41
CA ALA A 29 11.17 24.37 11.31
C ALA A 29 11.46 25.44 10.27
N SER A 30 12.18 26.49 10.66
CA SER A 30 12.75 27.45 9.72
C SER A 30 13.48 26.69 8.61
N HIS A 31 13.42 27.19 7.38
CA HIS A 31 14.07 26.56 6.23
C HIS A 31 15.56 26.28 6.50
N PHE A 32 16.26 27.21 7.14
CA PHE A 32 17.65 27.02 7.54
C PHE A 32 17.84 25.94 8.63
N ASN A 33 16.86 25.73 9.50
CA ASN A 33 16.91 24.62 10.46
C ASN A 33 16.75 23.25 9.78
N LEU A 34 16.03 23.17 8.66
CA LEU A 34 15.95 21.92 7.88
C LEU A 34 17.27 21.60 7.17
N ILE A 35 18.09 22.63 6.88
CA ILE A 35 19.36 22.52 6.18
C ILE A 35 20.50 22.18 7.15
N PHE A 36 20.64 22.95 8.23
CA PHE A 36 21.77 22.83 9.15
C PHE A 36 21.54 21.77 10.25
N ASP A 37 20.31 21.57 10.70
CA ASP A 37 19.96 20.54 11.70
C ASP A 37 19.17 19.40 11.05
N GLN A 38 19.91 18.42 10.54
CA GLN A 38 19.35 17.23 9.91
C GLN A 38 18.73 16.25 10.91
N ALA A 39 19.23 16.19 12.15
CA ALA A 39 18.71 15.28 13.17
C ALA A 39 17.34 15.76 13.69
N GLY A 40 17.16 17.08 13.81
CA GLY A 40 15.89 17.69 14.13
C GLY A 40 15.35 17.33 15.50
N VAL A 41 16.23 17.17 16.48
CA VAL A 41 15.84 16.77 17.85
C VAL A 41 15.36 17.99 18.63
N ASN A 42 14.12 18.37 18.35
CA ASN A 42 13.39 19.42 19.06
C ASN A 42 12.73 18.86 20.33
N GLN A 43 12.24 19.74 21.22
CA GLN A 43 11.52 19.34 22.45
C GLN A 43 10.39 18.35 22.16
N ALA A 44 9.67 18.53 21.04
CA ALA A 44 8.61 17.62 20.60
C ALA A 44 9.11 16.21 20.22
N VAL A 45 10.34 16.11 19.68
CA VAL A 45 10.97 14.85 19.30
C VAL A 45 11.54 14.14 20.53
N LEU A 46 12.10 14.88 21.49
CA LEU A 46 12.54 14.34 22.78
C LEU A 46 11.37 13.82 23.63
N ASN A 47 10.24 14.54 23.61
CA ASN A 47 9.04 14.17 24.35
C ASN A 47 8.21 13.08 23.64
N HIS A 48 8.57 12.70 22.41
CA HIS A 48 7.87 11.67 21.66
C HIS A 48 8.21 10.27 22.19
N LYS A 49 7.18 9.47 22.49
CA LYS A 49 7.35 8.09 22.95
C LYS A 49 7.61 7.16 21.77
N TYR A 50 8.87 6.80 21.57
CA TYR A 50 9.28 5.78 20.60
C TYR A 50 9.01 4.36 21.13
N ALA A 51 8.72 3.42 20.23
CA ALA A 51 8.47 2.02 20.60
C ALA A 51 9.79 1.31 20.95
N GLY A 52 9.86 0.63 22.11
CA GLY A 52 11.07 -0.04 22.63
C GLY A 52 11.29 0.24 24.12
N GLU A 53 12.33 -0.34 24.71
CA GLU A 53 12.70 -0.09 26.12
C GLU A 53 13.98 0.76 26.25
N GLY A 54 14.68 1.03 25.14
CA GLY A 54 15.90 1.84 25.10
C GLY A 54 17.16 1.09 25.55
N THR A 55 17.10 -0.24 25.59
CA THR A 55 18.21 -1.15 25.92
C THR A 55 18.84 -1.70 24.63
N ALA A 56 20.03 -2.31 24.74
CA ALA A 56 20.69 -2.93 23.58
C ALA A 56 19.88 -4.08 22.96
N GLU A 57 19.08 -4.79 23.76
CA GLU A 57 18.22 -5.89 23.30
C GLU A 57 16.85 -5.41 22.79
N SER A 58 16.36 -4.24 23.21
CA SER A 58 15.08 -3.64 22.79
C SER A 58 15.24 -2.12 22.57
N PRO A 59 15.88 -1.70 21.45
CA PRO A 59 16.14 -0.30 21.19
C PRO A 59 14.87 0.46 20.84
N TYR A 60 14.85 1.77 21.10
CA TYR A 60 13.76 2.63 20.64
C TYR A 60 13.78 2.79 19.12
N ILE A 61 12.68 2.43 18.46
CA ILE A 61 12.54 2.52 17.00
C ILE A 61 12.09 3.93 16.62
N VAL A 62 12.95 4.63 15.88
CA VAL A 62 12.73 6.01 15.41
C VAL A 62 12.10 6.01 14.02
N ASP A 63 10.95 6.67 13.91
CA ASP A 63 10.24 6.98 12.65
C ASP A 63 9.93 8.49 12.59
N PHE A 64 9.49 8.97 11.42
CA PHE A 64 9.03 10.36 11.26
C PHE A 64 7.76 10.62 12.05
N LEU A 65 7.61 11.84 12.56
CA LEU A 65 6.35 12.29 13.14
C LEU A 65 5.29 12.48 12.03
N PRO A 66 3.98 12.38 12.33
CA PRO A 66 2.92 12.48 11.33
C PRO A 66 2.97 13.73 10.43
N ASN A 67 3.36 14.88 10.98
CA ASN A 67 3.59 16.14 10.26
C ASN A 67 5.06 16.60 10.40
N ASP A 68 6.00 15.69 10.25
CA ASP A 68 7.41 16.05 10.33
C ASP A 68 7.82 16.94 9.13
N PRO A 69 8.32 18.16 9.36
CA PRO A 69 8.76 19.04 8.28
C PRO A 69 10.02 18.53 7.56
N ARG A 70 10.71 17.51 8.10
CA ARG A 70 11.88 16.87 7.48
C ARG A 70 11.53 15.69 6.59
N ASN A 71 10.28 15.23 6.55
CA ASN A 71 9.87 14.20 5.59
C ASN A 71 9.70 14.83 4.19
N ALA A 72 10.54 14.45 3.23
CA ALA A 72 10.54 15.00 1.86
C ALA A 72 9.23 14.76 1.10
N MET A 73 8.49 13.70 1.43
CA MET A 73 7.16 13.44 0.86
C MET A 73 6.12 14.48 1.29
N ASN A 74 6.30 15.12 2.45
CA ASN A 74 5.40 16.14 3.00
C ASN A 74 5.71 17.56 2.49
N PHE A 75 6.71 17.74 1.63
CA PHE A 75 6.98 19.05 1.04
C PHE A 75 5.79 19.54 0.19
N SER A 76 5.58 20.85 0.14
CA SER A 76 4.57 21.43 -0.74
C SER A 76 4.93 21.17 -2.21
N GLN A 77 3.93 21.00 -3.09
CA GLN A 77 4.18 20.73 -4.50
C GLN A 77 5.09 21.76 -5.20
N PRO A 78 4.95 23.08 -4.96
CA PRO A 78 5.88 24.07 -5.51
C PRO A 78 7.33 23.83 -5.08
N LYS A 79 7.55 23.43 -3.82
CA LYS A 79 8.88 23.13 -3.30
C LYS A 79 9.48 21.89 -3.97
N LYS A 80 8.69 20.83 -4.18
CA LYS A 80 9.14 19.61 -4.86
C LYS A 80 9.56 19.89 -6.31
N TRP A 81 8.75 20.65 -7.05
CA TRP A 81 9.07 21.07 -8.42
C TRP A 81 10.28 21.98 -8.47
N PHE A 82 10.39 22.93 -7.55
CA PHE A 82 11.54 23.82 -7.46
C PHE A 82 12.85 23.04 -7.24
N ILE A 83 12.88 22.09 -6.30
CA ILE A 83 14.05 21.23 -6.08
C ILE A 83 14.36 20.37 -7.32
N THR A 84 13.35 19.87 -8.02
CA THR A 84 13.53 19.08 -9.25
C THR A 84 14.17 19.89 -10.37
N ILE A 85 13.70 21.13 -10.57
CA ILE A 85 14.27 22.05 -11.55
C ILE A 85 15.71 22.41 -11.17
N LEU A 86 16.00 22.65 -9.89
CA LEU A 86 17.36 22.90 -9.43
C LEU A 86 18.30 21.71 -9.69
N GLN A 87 17.84 20.48 -9.51
CA GLN A 87 18.65 19.29 -9.85
C GLN A 87 18.79 19.08 -11.36
N ALA A 88 17.80 19.45 -12.16
CA ALA A 88 17.96 19.51 -13.61
C ALA A 88 19.02 20.56 -13.99
N ILE A 89 18.97 21.78 -13.42
CA ILE A 89 19.96 22.83 -13.66
C ILE A 89 21.36 22.40 -13.23
N ALA A 90 21.50 21.73 -12.08
CA ALA A 90 22.77 21.16 -11.64
C ALA A 90 23.32 20.15 -12.66
N THR A 91 22.47 19.23 -13.10
CA THR A 91 22.88 18.23 -14.11
C THR A 91 23.25 18.87 -15.45
N LEU A 92 22.53 19.91 -15.86
CA LEU A 92 22.87 20.72 -17.02
C LEU A 92 24.21 21.43 -16.81
N ALA A 93 24.48 21.96 -15.63
CA ALA A 93 25.71 22.68 -15.33
C ALA A 93 26.95 21.82 -15.50
N VAL A 94 26.97 20.61 -14.93
CA VAL A 94 28.12 19.71 -15.12
C VAL A 94 28.28 19.29 -16.60
N ALA A 95 27.17 19.03 -17.30
CA ALA A 95 27.22 18.64 -18.71
C ALA A 95 27.68 19.80 -19.62
N PHE A 96 27.28 21.03 -19.29
CA PHE A 96 27.78 22.26 -19.90
C PHE A 96 29.29 22.42 -19.68
N VAL A 97 29.77 22.27 -18.45
CA VAL A 97 31.21 22.39 -18.12
C VAL A 97 32.06 21.38 -18.88
N SER A 98 31.53 20.17 -19.13
CA SER A 98 32.25 19.15 -19.89
C SER A 98 32.58 19.55 -21.33
N THR A 99 31.81 20.49 -21.91
CA THR A 99 31.86 20.82 -23.34
C THR A 99 32.18 22.28 -23.64
N ALA A 100 31.91 23.22 -22.73
CA ALA A 100 32.18 24.64 -22.95
C ALA A 100 33.67 24.95 -23.18
N TYR A 101 34.56 24.14 -22.60
CA TYR A 101 36.00 24.16 -22.88
C TYR A 101 36.35 24.04 -24.37
N SER A 102 35.51 23.39 -25.19
CA SER A 102 35.73 23.28 -26.63
C SER A 102 35.81 24.62 -27.36
N GLY A 103 35.22 25.68 -26.81
CA GLY A 103 35.29 27.02 -27.39
C GLY A 103 36.64 27.73 -27.22
N GLY A 104 37.49 27.25 -26.30
CA GLY A 104 38.82 27.81 -26.02
C GLY A 104 39.99 26.98 -26.58
N LEU A 105 39.74 25.88 -27.30
CA LEU A 105 40.79 24.91 -27.69
C LEU A 105 41.96 25.56 -28.42
N THR A 106 41.67 26.41 -29.41
CA THR A 106 42.71 27.09 -30.22
C THR A 106 43.61 27.98 -29.37
N GLN A 107 43.05 28.66 -28.37
CA GLN A 107 43.82 29.55 -27.50
C GLN A 107 44.63 28.77 -26.47
N VAL A 108 44.10 27.68 -25.93
CA VAL A 108 44.85 26.77 -25.04
C VAL A 108 46.04 26.17 -25.78
N LEU A 109 45.85 25.79 -27.05
CA LEU A 109 46.90 25.27 -27.92
C LEU A 109 48.04 26.29 -28.08
N ILE A 110 47.70 27.54 -28.37
CA ILE A 110 48.69 28.63 -28.57
C ILE A 110 49.36 29.03 -27.25
N ASP A 111 48.59 29.19 -26.17
CA ASP A 111 49.09 29.68 -24.87
C ASP A 111 50.08 28.71 -24.20
N PHE A 112 49.86 27.41 -24.35
CA PHE A 112 50.70 26.38 -23.73
C PHE A 112 51.68 25.72 -24.71
N ASP A 113 51.62 26.05 -25.99
CA ASP A 113 52.46 25.47 -27.05
C ASP A 113 52.49 23.93 -27.03
N VAL A 114 51.30 23.33 -27.09
CA VAL A 114 51.10 21.87 -27.04
C VAL A 114 50.36 21.38 -28.28
N SER A 115 50.41 20.06 -28.54
CA SER A 115 49.68 19.48 -29.67
C SER A 115 48.15 19.48 -29.44
N THR A 116 47.39 19.43 -30.53
CA THR A 116 45.91 19.39 -30.51
C THR A 116 45.38 18.24 -29.66
N GLU A 117 46.05 17.10 -29.65
CA GLU A 117 45.67 15.92 -28.87
C GLU A 117 45.74 16.19 -27.38
N VAL A 118 46.79 16.89 -26.94
CA VAL A 118 46.96 17.26 -25.53
C VAL A 118 45.84 18.22 -25.10
N VAL A 119 45.43 19.13 -25.98
CA VAL A 119 44.29 20.02 -25.71
C VAL A 119 42.98 19.24 -25.59
N ILE A 120 42.74 18.28 -26.49
CA ILE A 120 41.56 17.41 -26.48
C ILE A 120 41.53 16.48 -25.26
N LEU A 121 42.68 16.12 -24.67
CA LEU A 121 42.73 15.40 -23.37
C LEU A 121 41.97 16.15 -22.27
N GLY A 122 41.90 17.50 -22.34
CA GLY A 122 41.12 18.31 -21.40
C GLY A 122 39.60 18.03 -21.45
N ILE A 123 39.04 17.73 -22.64
CA ILE A 123 37.65 17.26 -22.78
C ILE A 123 37.56 15.81 -22.31
N SER A 124 38.46 14.98 -22.81
CA SER A 124 38.43 13.53 -22.63
C SER A 124 38.53 13.12 -21.16
N LEU A 125 39.47 13.71 -20.40
CA LEU A 125 39.66 13.39 -19.00
C LEU A 125 38.57 13.98 -18.09
N PHE A 126 37.92 15.09 -18.49
CA PHE A 126 36.71 15.54 -17.79
C PHE A 126 35.60 14.48 -17.87
N VAL A 127 35.38 13.93 -19.07
CA VAL A 127 34.38 12.87 -19.30
C VAL A 127 34.81 11.55 -18.68
N LEU A 128 36.11 11.23 -18.62
CA LEU A 128 36.60 10.09 -17.85
C LEU A 128 36.22 10.21 -16.36
N GLY A 129 36.21 11.44 -15.84
CA GLY A 129 35.66 11.74 -14.52
C GLY A 129 34.19 11.32 -14.36
N PHE A 130 33.36 11.40 -15.41
CA PHE A 130 31.99 10.89 -15.41
C PHE A 130 31.90 9.36 -15.33
N ALA A 131 32.98 8.63 -15.66
CA ALA A 131 33.04 7.19 -15.44
C ALA A 131 33.32 6.87 -13.97
N ILE A 132 34.27 7.59 -13.37
CA ILE A 132 34.80 7.27 -12.04
C ILE A 132 33.90 7.82 -10.94
N GLY A 133 33.48 9.08 -11.04
CA GLY A 133 32.71 9.76 -10.00
C GLY A 133 31.43 9.03 -9.56
N PRO A 134 30.53 8.63 -10.48
CA PRO A 134 29.29 7.91 -10.17
C PRO A 134 29.47 6.67 -9.29
N LEU A 135 30.59 5.96 -9.43
CA LEU A 135 30.92 4.76 -8.65
C LEU A 135 31.11 5.08 -7.16
N PHE A 136 31.49 6.31 -6.82
CA PHE A 136 31.61 6.80 -5.45
C PHE A 136 30.35 7.52 -4.99
N TRP A 137 29.81 8.42 -5.82
CA TRP A 137 28.72 9.32 -5.40
C TRP A 137 27.41 8.60 -5.14
N ALA A 138 27.09 7.54 -5.88
CA ALA A 138 25.89 6.74 -5.66
C ALA A 138 25.88 6.07 -4.27
N PRO A 139 26.84 5.19 -3.92
CA PRO A 139 26.85 4.53 -2.62
C PRO A 139 27.09 5.49 -1.45
N LEU A 140 27.95 6.50 -1.62
CA LEU A 140 28.19 7.49 -0.56
C LEU A 140 26.94 8.29 -0.22
N SER A 141 26.06 8.55 -1.19
CA SER A 141 24.82 9.28 -0.95
C SER A 141 23.76 8.47 -0.21
N GLU A 142 23.78 7.14 -0.31
CA GLU A 142 22.94 6.26 0.51
C GLU A 142 23.48 6.10 1.94
N LEU A 143 24.78 6.32 2.14
CA LEU A 143 25.42 6.23 3.45
C LEU A 143 25.33 7.54 4.23
N TYR A 144 25.69 8.66 3.60
CA TYR A 144 25.86 9.95 4.26
C TYR A 144 24.72 10.95 3.98
N GLY A 145 23.83 10.66 3.03
CA GLY A 145 22.69 11.50 2.63
C GLY A 145 22.87 12.13 1.25
N ARG A 146 21.83 12.76 0.70
CA ARG A 146 21.91 13.44 -0.60
C ARG A 146 22.50 14.84 -0.45
N GLN A 147 22.11 15.59 0.58
CA GLN A 147 22.42 17.02 0.70
C GLN A 147 23.92 17.28 0.84
N ILE A 148 24.58 16.60 1.78
CA ILE A 148 26.02 16.79 2.03
C ILE A 148 26.86 16.39 0.81
N LEU A 149 26.42 15.36 0.08
CA LEU A 149 27.13 14.86 -1.09
C LEU A 149 27.00 15.85 -2.23
N PHE A 150 25.82 16.42 -2.46
CA PHE A 150 25.65 17.51 -3.42
C PHE A 150 26.46 18.74 -3.03
N PHE A 151 26.50 19.10 -1.75
CA PHE A 151 27.32 20.21 -1.25
C PHE A 151 28.81 20.01 -1.56
N ILE A 152 29.39 18.87 -1.13
CA ILE A 152 30.84 18.60 -1.28
C ILE A 152 31.21 18.47 -2.76
N SER A 153 30.39 17.77 -3.55
CA SER A 153 30.65 17.60 -4.98
C SER A 153 30.63 18.91 -5.76
N TYR A 154 29.66 19.80 -5.50
CA TYR A 154 29.56 21.09 -6.19
C TYR A 154 30.58 22.11 -5.71
N MET A 155 30.93 22.09 -4.43
CA MET A 155 32.05 22.85 -3.89
C MET A 155 33.36 22.45 -4.60
N ALA A 156 33.63 21.15 -4.69
CA ALA A 156 34.82 20.64 -5.35
C ALA A 156 34.81 20.94 -6.85
N LEU A 157 33.71 20.70 -7.56
CA LEU A 157 33.54 21.06 -8.98
C LEU A 157 33.86 22.55 -9.22
N THR A 158 33.31 23.43 -8.39
CA THR A 158 33.53 24.88 -8.50
C THR A 158 34.99 25.24 -8.22
N ALA A 159 35.59 24.68 -7.17
CA ALA A 159 36.99 24.92 -6.82
C ALA A 159 37.95 24.44 -7.91
N PHE A 160 37.69 23.26 -8.50
CA PHE A 160 38.51 22.72 -9.58
C PHE A 160 38.36 23.51 -10.89
N ASN A 161 37.14 23.98 -11.23
CA ASN A 161 36.95 24.89 -12.37
C ASN A 161 37.66 26.24 -12.15
N ALA A 162 37.57 26.81 -10.94
CA ALA A 162 38.27 28.05 -10.60
C ALA A 162 39.80 27.86 -10.67
N GLY A 163 40.30 26.73 -10.17
CA GLY A 163 41.71 26.35 -10.29
C GLY A 163 42.13 26.16 -11.74
N ALA A 164 41.27 25.58 -12.58
CA ALA A 164 41.52 25.38 -14.00
C ALA A 164 41.67 26.71 -14.74
N ALA A 165 40.87 27.73 -14.40
CA ALA A 165 41.03 29.08 -14.94
C ALA A 165 42.41 29.70 -14.61
N GLY A 166 42.95 29.39 -13.43
CA GLY A 166 44.27 29.81 -12.96
C GLY A 166 45.41 28.85 -13.31
N ALA A 167 45.18 27.81 -14.12
CA ALA A 167 46.18 26.78 -14.36
C ALA A 167 47.44 27.38 -15.05
N PRO A 168 48.64 27.16 -14.48
CA PRO A 168 49.89 27.67 -15.05
C PRO A 168 50.48 26.74 -16.12
N THR A 169 50.02 25.48 -16.18
CA THR A 169 50.51 24.48 -17.13
C THR A 169 49.36 23.64 -17.66
N MET A 170 49.55 23.06 -18.84
CA MET A 170 48.57 22.19 -19.46
C MET A 170 48.27 20.93 -18.62
N ALA A 171 49.30 20.35 -18.00
CA ALA A 171 49.11 19.20 -17.11
C ALA A 171 48.22 19.55 -15.90
N ALA A 172 48.43 20.72 -15.29
CA ALA A 172 47.57 21.20 -14.21
C ALA A 172 46.13 21.38 -14.70
N LEU A 173 45.93 22.01 -15.85
CA LEU A 173 44.61 22.20 -16.45
C LEU A 173 43.87 20.87 -16.64
N ILE A 174 44.53 19.88 -17.26
CA ILE A 174 43.97 18.55 -17.49
C ILE A 174 43.59 17.83 -16.18
N VAL A 175 44.49 17.83 -15.19
CA VAL A 175 44.25 17.17 -13.90
C VAL A 175 43.11 17.83 -13.13
N LEU A 176 43.06 19.16 -13.11
CA LEU A 176 41.99 19.92 -12.47
C LEU A 176 40.65 19.63 -13.17
N ARG A 177 40.62 19.57 -14.50
CA ARG A 177 39.44 19.19 -15.27
C ARG A 177 38.98 17.75 -15.00
N PHE A 178 39.90 16.80 -14.88
CA PHE A 178 39.58 15.42 -14.48
C PHE A 178 38.86 15.37 -13.13
N PHE A 179 39.39 16.09 -12.14
CA PHE A 179 38.76 16.16 -10.82
C PHE A 179 37.43 16.93 -10.88
N ALA A 180 37.35 18.04 -11.61
CA ALA A 180 36.09 18.76 -11.84
C ALA A 180 35.00 17.82 -12.39
N GLY A 181 35.29 17.04 -13.43
CA GLY A 181 34.36 16.05 -13.97
C GLY A 181 34.01 14.94 -12.98
N SER A 182 35.01 14.43 -12.26
CA SER A 182 34.83 13.39 -11.24
C SER A 182 33.89 13.83 -10.13
N PHE A 183 34.13 15.00 -9.53
CA PHE A 183 33.29 15.55 -8.46
C PHE A 183 31.94 16.03 -9.00
N GLY A 184 31.90 16.70 -10.15
CA GLY A 184 30.68 17.25 -10.72
C GLY A 184 29.64 16.23 -11.18
N SER A 185 30.05 14.97 -11.42
CA SER A 185 29.17 13.91 -11.91
C SER A 185 28.07 13.44 -10.94
N SER A 186 28.08 13.89 -9.68
CA SER A 186 27.15 13.41 -8.64
C SER A 186 25.64 13.55 -8.99
N PRO A 187 25.14 14.58 -9.69
CA PRO A 187 23.73 14.67 -10.08
C PRO A 187 23.32 13.64 -11.11
N LEU A 188 24.25 13.18 -11.96
CA LEU A 188 23.97 12.19 -13.00
C LEU A 188 23.46 10.87 -12.41
N THR A 189 23.85 10.53 -11.18
CA THR A 189 23.35 9.34 -10.47
C THR A 189 22.33 9.65 -9.38
N ASN A 190 22.51 10.75 -8.65
CA ASN A 190 21.80 10.95 -7.38
C ASN A 190 20.52 11.76 -7.55
N ALA A 191 20.36 12.53 -8.62
CA ALA A 191 19.16 13.36 -8.82
C ALA A 191 17.89 12.51 -9.03
N GLY A 192 17.99 11.37 -9.72
CA GLY A 192 16.88 10.41 -9.81
C GLY A 192 16.44 9.88 -8.45
N GLY A 193 17.40 9.69 -7.52
CA GLY A 193 17.11 9.33 -6.12
C GLY A 193 16.38 10.44 -5.38
N VAL A 194 16.79 11.70 -5.54
CA VAL A 194 16.10 12.86 -4.94
C VAL A 194 14.65 12.99 -5.43
N ILE A 195 14.40 12.75 -6.72
CA ILE A 195 13.03 12.75 -7.26
C ILE A 195 12.21 11.60 -6.64
N ALA A 196 12.80 10.41 -6.51
CA ALA A 196 12.14 9.26 -5.88
C ALA A 196 11.85 9.46 -4.37
N ASP A 197 12.68 10.24 -3.68
CA ASP A 197 12.50 10.57 -2.25
C ASP A 197 11.36 11.60 -2.02
N MET A 198 10.99 12.40 -3.03
CA MET A 198 9.99 13.48 -2.92
C MET A 198 8.62 13.17 -3.55
N PHE A 199 8.58 12.42 -4.66
CA PHE A 199 7.35 12.22 -5.45
C PHE A 199 6.78 10.80 -5.28
N ASP A 200 5.45 10.72 -5.23
CA ASP A 200 4.73 9.46 -5.31
C ASP A 200 4.84 8.83 -6.71
N ALA A 201 4.62 7.51 -6.80
CA ALA A 201 4.85 6.73 -8.01
C ALA A 201 4.11 7.29 -9.26
N ASN A 202 2.93 7.88 -9.07
CA ASN A 202 2.10 8.43 -10.15
C ASN A 202 2.64 9.74 -10.73
N GLU A 203 3.26 10.60 -9.92
CA GLU A 203 3.80 11.91 -10.34
C GLU A 203 5.26 11.82 -10.81
N ARG A 204 5.98 10.79 -10.34
CA ARG A 204 7.42 10.59 -10.60
C ARG A 204 7.77 10.50 -12.08
N GLY A 205 6.88 9.97 -12.92
CA GLY A 205 7.12 9.81 -14.36
C GLY A 205 7.36 11.14 -15.07
N MET A 206 6.54 12.16 -14.76
CA MET A 206 6.66 13.49 -15.36
C MET A 206 7.91 14.23 -14.87
N ALA A 207 8.20 14.15 -13.56
CA ALA A 207 9.39 14.75 -12.98
C ALA A 207 10.68 14.15 -13.58
N THR A 208 10.72 12.83 -13.77
CA THR A 208 11.86 12.13 -14.37
C THR A 208 12.04 12.49 -15.85
N ALA A 209 10.95 12.61 -16.61
CA ALA A 209 11.00 13.02 -18.02
C ALA A 209 11.54 14.44 -18.19
N LEU A 210 11.12 15.39 -17.34
CA LEU A 210 11.63 16.76 -17.37
C LEU A 210 13.12 16.81 -17.00
N PHE A 211 13.51 16.08 -15.96
CA PHE A 211 14.91 15.97 -15.55
C PHE A 211 15.80 15.39 -16.66
N ALA A 212 15.30 14.39 -17.40
CA ALA A 212 16.06 13.70 -18.44
C ALA A 212 16.51 14.61 -19.60
N MET A 213 15.95 15.82 -19.73
CA MET A 213 16.38 16.80 -20.75
C MET A 213 17.72 17.48 -20.39
N ALA A 214 18.00 17.66 -19.10
CA ALA A 214 19.13 18.45 -18.63
C ALA A 214 20.52 17.92 -19.07
N PRO A 215 20.81 16.60 -18.98
CA PRO A 215 22.11 16.06 -19.42
C PRO A 215 22.43 16.30 -20.91
N PHE A 216 21.41 16.46 -21.76
CA PHE A 216 21.58 16.59 -23.22
C PHE A 216 21.65 18.04 -23.68
N LEU A 217 20.97 18.95 -22.99
CA LEU A 217 21.04 20.37 -23.27
C LEU A 217 22.43 20.95 -22.98
N GLY A 218 23.09 20.48 -21.91
CA GLY A 218 24.42 20.98 -21.51
C GLY A 218 25.48 20.89 -22.63
N PRO A 219 25.70 19.72 -23.24
CA PRO A 219 26.67 19.53 -24.33
C PRO A 219 26.40 20.38 -25.58
N THR A 220 25.18 20.90 -25.73
CA THR A 220 24.80 21.73 -26.87
C THR A 220 25.01 23.22 -26.58
N ILE A 221 24.67 23.66 -25.37
CA ILE A 221 24.81 25.06 -24.94
C ILE A 221 26.29 25.38 -24.67
N GLY A 222 27.07 24.39 -24.21
CA GLY A 222 28.49 24.53 -23.88
C GLY A 222 29.33 25.16 -24.99
N PRO A 223 29.46 24.53 -26.18
CA PRO A 223 30.26 25.06 -27.28
C PRO A 223 29.81 26.43 -27.79
N ILE A 224 28.51 26.74 -27.70
CA ILE A 224 27.97 28.05 -28.10
C ILE A 224 28.48 29.12 -27.14
N ALA A 225 28.25 28.96 -25.85
CA ALA A 225 28.68 29.93 -24.84
C ALA A 225 30.21 30.03 -24.76
N GLY A 226 30.89 28.88 -24.76
CA GLY A 226 32.35 28.79 -24.73
C GLY A 226 33.00 29.35 -26.00
N GLY A 227 32.38 29.17 -27.18
CA GLY A 227 32.92 29.65 -28.45
C GLY A 227 32.91 31.18 -28.53
N PHE A 228 31.79 31.82 -28.19
CA PHE A 228 31.70 33.28 -28.17
C PHE A 228 32.56 33.91 -27.08
N LEU A 229 32.54 33.37 -25.86
CA LEU A 229 33.35 33.92 -24.78
C LEU A 229 34.84 33.67 -25.01
N GLY A 230 35.20 32.48 -25.49
CA GLY A 230 36.57 32.11 -25.84
C GLY A 230 37.12 33.07 -26.89
N GLU A 231 36.41 33.27 -28.00
CA GLU A 231 36.84 34.15 -29.10
C GLU A 231 37.19 35.58 -28.64
N HIS A 232 36.47 36.13 -27.67
CA HIS A 232 36.66 37.52 -27.21
C HIS A 232 37.60 37.67 -26.01
N GLU A 233 37.41 36.87 -24.96
CA GLU A 233 38.05 37.07 -23.65
C GLU A 233 39.10 35.99 -23.32
N GLY A 234 39.15 34.90 -24.09
CA GLY A 234 40.14 33.84 -23.87
C GLY A 234 39.62 32.62 -23.10
N TRP A 235 40.35 31.50 -23.19
CA TRP A 235 39.98 30.24 -22.55
C TRP A 235 39.92 30.32 -21.01
N ARG A 236 40.71 31.19 -20.38
CA ARG A 236 40.67 31.41 -18.92
C ARG A 236 39.33 31.95 -18.45
N TRP A 237 38.72 32.84 -19.23
CA TRP A 237 37.37 33.34 -18.95
C TRP A 237 36.30 32.29 -19.21
N VAL A 238 36.51 31.36 -20.16
CA VAL A 238 35.63 30.20 -20.34
C VAL A 238 35.64 29.30 -19.10
N GLU A 239 36.82 29.00 -18.55
CA GLU A 239 36.95 28.28 -17.25
C GLU A 239 36.37 29.09 -16.08
N GLY A 240 36.57 30.41 -16.06
CA GLY A 240 35.97 31.31 -15.08
C GLY A 240 34.44 31.32 -15.13
N MET A 241 33.85 31.35 -16.32
CA MET A 241 32.39 31.24 -16.53
C MET A 241 31.87 29.91 -15.99
N MET A 242 32.57 28.81 -16.28
CA MET A 242 32.23 27.49 -15.75
C MET A 242 32.26 27.48 -14.22
N ALA A 243 33.28 28.08 -13.60
CA ALA A 243 33.39 28.22 -12.15
C ALA A 243 32.27 29.09 -11.54
N ILE A 244 31.97 30.25 -12.16
CA ILE A 244 30.89 31.14 -11.71
C ILE A 244 29.55 30.42 -11.78
N PHE A 245 29.27 29.76 -12.90
CA PHE A 245 28.01 29.05 -13.10
C PHE A 245 27.83 27.91 -12.09
N THR A 246 28.85 27.05 -11.93
CA THR A 246 28.78 25.96 -10.93
C THR A 246 28.77 26.50 -9.50
N GLY A 247 29.42 27.63 -9.24
CA GLY A 247 29.43 28.30 -7.94
C GLY A 247 28.07 28.87 -7.56
N ILE A 248 27.36 29.50 -8.50
CA ILE A 248 25.98 29.96 -8.30
C ILE A 248 25.07 28.77 -7.99
N VAL A 249 25.16 27.70 -8.78
CA VAL A 249 24.38 26.47 -8.55
C VAL A 249 24.73 25.85 -7.20
N TRP A 250 26.02 25.81 -6.83
CA TRP A 250 26.47 25.32 -5.53
C TRP A 250 25.85 26.12 -4.38
N ILE A 251 25.93 27.45 -4.41
CA ILE A 251 25.41 28.33 -3.37
C ILE A 251 23.89 28.16 -3.26
N ILE A 252 23.17 28.22 -4.37
CA ILE A 252 21.70 28.08 -4.36
C ILE A 252 21.30 26.70 -3.82
N ASN A 253 21.90 25.61 -4.33
CA ASN A 253 21.57 24.26 -3.87
C ASN A 253 21.87 24.07 -2.38
N SER A 254 22.98 24.63 -1.90
CA SER A 254 23.38 24.56 -0.49
C SER A 254 22.40 25.29 0.44
N LEU A 255 21.83 26.40 -0.02
CA LEU A 255 20.90 27.23 0.75
C LEU A 255 19.43 26.82 0.59
N VAL A 256 19.09 26.03 -0.43
CA VAL A 256 17.70 25.69 -0.76
C VAL A 256 17.35 24.23 -0.49
N ILE A 257 18.26 23.28 -0.75
CA ILE A 257 17.91 21.86 -0.77
C ILE A 257 18.20 21.24 0.61
N PRO A 258 17.17 20.91 1.42
CA PRO A 258 17.37 20.14 2.64
C PRO A 258 17.68 18.68 2.33
N GLU A 259 18.17 17.94 3.32
CA GLU A 259 18.31 16.49 3.20
C GLU A 259 16.95 15.82 2.91
N THR A 260 16.93 15.03 1.83
CA THR A 260 15.72 14.37 1.32
C THR A 260 15.69 12.88 1.65
N TYR A 261 16.85 12.27 1.94
CA TYR A 261 16.93 10.83 2.12
C TYR A 261 16.52 10.38 3.52
N ALA A 262 15.32 9.79 3.57
CA ALA A 262 14.66 9.34 4.79
C ALA A 262 15.53 8.46 5.73
N PRO A 263 16.25 7.43 5.24
CA PRO A 263 17.06 6.57 6.11
C PRO A 263 18.16 7.33 6.86
N VAL A 264 18.83 8.28 6.21
CA VAL A 264 19.91 9.06 6.85
C VAL A 264 19.35 10.04 7.88
N LEU A 265 18.23 10.70 7.59
CA LEU A 265 17.53 11.55 8.55
C LEU A 265 17.15 10.79 9.83
N LEU A 266 16.57 9.59 9.67
CA LEU A 266 16.15 8.76 10.80
C LEU A 266 17.34 8.21 11.60
N ARG A 267 18.43 7.80 10.93
CA ARG A 267 19.68 7.38 11.60
C ARG A 267 20.31 8.50 12.41
N ARG A 268 20.45 9.69 11.84
CA ARG A 268 21.01 10.88 12.52
C ARG A 268 20.14 11.28 13.71
N ARG A 269 18.81 11.21 13.56
CA ARG A 269 17.88 11.44 14.66
C ARG A 269 18.02 10.42 15.78
N ALA A 270 18.10 9.13 15.45
CA ALA A 270 18.32 8.06 16.43
C ALA A 270 19.64 8.22 17.19
N ALA A 271 20.74 8.54 16.49
CA ALA A 271 22.04 8.80 17.13
C ALA A 271 22.00 10.03 18.06
N ALA A 272 21.37 11.11 17.62
CA ALA A 272 21.22 12.33 18.42
C ALA A 272 20.33 12.12 19.65
N LEU A 273 19.24 11.35 19.52
CA LEU A 273 18.40 10.95 20.64
C LEU A 273 19.17 10.06 21.63
N SER A 274 19.95 9.09 21.12
CA SER A 274 20.76 8.20 21.97
C SER A 274 21.80 8.98 22.78
N LYS A 275 22.48 9.95 22.14
CA LYS A 275 23.46 10.81 22.81
C LYS A 275 22.85 11.73 23.86
N LYS A 276 21.65 12.28 23.60
CA LYS A 276 20.98 13.21 24.54
C LYS A 276 20.31 12.51 25.72
N THR A 277 19.85 11.28 25.55
CA THR A 277 19.06 10.55 26.55
C THR A 277 19.82 9.42 27.24
N GLY A 278 20.98 9.01 26.71
CA GLY A 278 21.78 7.89 27.21
C GLY A 278 21.21 6.50 26.91
N LYS A 279 20.08 6.40 26.18
CA LYS A 279 19.40 5.14 25.82
C LYS A 279 19.68 4.76 24.36
N VAL A 280 19.43 3.51 23.97
CA VAL A 280 19.69 3.03 22.59
C VAL A 280 18.49 3.29 21.69
N TYR A 281 18.68 4.03 20.59
CA TYR A 281 17.70 4.27 19.54
C TYR A 281 18.21 3.73 18.20
N VAL A 282 17.32 3.13 17.41
CA VAL A 282 17.61 2.56 16.08
C VAL A 282 16.59 3.08 15.07
N SER A 283 17.02 3.32 13.83
CA SER A 283 16.12 3.77 12.76
C SER A 283 15.20 2.62 12.31
N LYS A 284 13.94 2.91 11.94
CA LYS A 284 13.02 1.91 11.37
C LYS A 284 13.59 1.16 10.16
N VAL A 285 14.50 1.79 9.42
CA VAL A 285 15.10 1.24 8.19
C VAL A 285 16.19 0.20 8.49
N ASP A 286 16.74 0.22 9.71
CA ASP A 286 17.84 -0.65 10.15
C ASP A 286 17.39 -1.77 11.10
N VAL A 287 16.11 -1.79 11.51
CA VAL A 287 15.56 -2.85 12.35
C VAL A 287 15.65 -4.19 11.61
N GLY A 288 16.31 -5.19 12.22
CA GLY A 288 16.42 -6.55 11.69
C GLY A 288 17.44 -6.76 10.57
N LYS A 289 18.18 -5.72 10.16
CA LYS A 289 19.28 -5.87 9.19
C LYS A 289 20.59 -6.17 9.93
N PRO A 290 21.38 -7.16 9.49
CA PRO A 290 22.71 -7.37 10.06
C PRO A 290 23.56 -6.12 9.84
N HIS A 291 24.35 -5.74 10.84
CA HIS A 291 25.32 -4.65 10.73
C HIS A 291 26.39 -5.03 9.69
N THR A 292 26.17 -4.70 8.43
CA THR A 292 27.18 -4.83 7.39
C THR A 292 28.16 -3.67 7.50
N THR A 293 29.46 -3.98 7.54
CA THR A 293 30.52 -2.99 7.58
C THR A 293 30.45 -2.07 6.35
N ILE A 294 30.75 -0.78 6.51
CA ILE A 294 30.76 0.22 5.42
C ILE A 294 31.63 -0.27 4.24
N GLY A 295 32.79 -0.87 4.53
CA GLY A 295 33.67 -1.44 3.51
C GLY A 295 33.06 -2.63 2.75
N ALA A 296 32.24 -3.45 3.40
CA ALA A 296 31.55 -4.57 2.75
C ALA A 296 30.45 -4.07 1.82
N GLN A 297 29.64 -3.09 2.25
CA GLN A 297 28.63 -2.45 1.39
C GLN A 297 29.28 -1.76 0.18
N PHE A 298 30.36 -1.01 0.42
CA PHE A 298 31.09 -0.30 -0.64
C PHE A 298 31.69 -1.27 -1.66
N LYS A 299 32.31 -2.37 -1.21
CA LYS A 299 32.86 -3.42 -2.08
C LYS A 299 31.78 -4.07 -2.95
N VAL A 300 30.61 -4.36 -2.38
CA VAL A 300 29.48 -4.92 -3.13
C VAL A 300 28.96 -3.93 -4.16
N SER A 301 28.82 -2.65 -3.82
CA SER A 301 28.35 -1.60 -4.73
C SER A 301 29.31 -1.33 -5.89
N LEU A 302 30.63 -1.47 -5.68
CA LEU A 302 31.64 -1.32 -6.73
C LEU A 302 31.73 -2.53 -7.66
N LEU A 303 31.63 -3.76 -7.14
CA LEU A 303 31.83 -4.97 -7.94
C LEU A 303 30.59 -5.36 -8.77
N ARG A 304 29.38 -5.11 -8.24
CA ARG A 304 28.12 -5.55 -8.87
C ARG A 304 27.90 -4.97 -10.29
N PRO A 305 28.18 -3.68 -10.59
CA PRO A 305 28.07 -3.16 -11.95
C PRO A 305 28.91 -3.93 -12.97
N TRP A 306 30.15 -4.29 -12.63
CA TRP A 306 31.05 -5.03 -13.54
C TRP A 306 30.58 -6.46 -13.77
N ILE A 307 30.10 -7.13 -12.72
CA ILE A 307 29.53 -8.48 -12.84
C ILE A 307 28.33 -8.43 -13.78
N LEU A 308 27.41 -7.48 -13.60
CA LEU A 308 26.24 -7.33 -14.46
C LEU A 308 26.64 -6.97 -15.90
N LEU A 309 27.63 -6.10 -16.11
CA LEU A 309 28.07 -5.70 -17.45
C LEU A 309 28.59 -6.88 -18.27
N PHE A 310 29.41 -7.76 -17.67
CA PHE A 310 30.06 -8.85 -18.41
C PHE A 310 29.30 -10.17 -18.36
N LYS A 311 28.49 -10.41 -17.32
CA LYS A 311 27.71 -11.64 -17.19
C LYS A 311 26.36 -11.54 -17.90
N GLU A 312 25.82 -10.34 -18.12
CA GLU A 312 24.53 -10.14 -18.78
C GLU A 312 24.68 -9.56 -20.20
N PRO A 313 24.48 -10.37 -21.26
CA PRO A 313 24.66 -9.93 -22.65
C PRO A 313 23.77 -8.74 -23.06
N ILE A 314 22.57 -8.64 -22.48
CA ILE A 314 21.65 -7.52 -22.74
C ILE A 314 22.26 -6.21 -22.24
N VAL A 315 22.81 -6.21 -21.02
CA VAL A 315 23.46 -5.03 -20.44
C VAL A 315 24.67 -4.66 -21.29
N LEU A 316 25.52 -5.62 -21.64
CA LEU A 316 26.69 -5.38 -22.46
C LEU A 316 26.35 -4.73 -23.81
N LEU A 317 25.44 -5.34 -24.60
CA LEU A 317 25.13 -4.89 -25.96
C LEU A 317 24.43 -3.53 -25.98
N THR A 318 23.48 -3.30 -25.06
CA THR A 318 22.80 -2.00 -24.96
C THR A 318 23.75 -0.91 -24.44
N SER A 319 24.64 -1.23 -23.49
CA SER A 319 25.66 -0.28 -23.02
C SER A 319 26.71 0.04 -24.08
N ILE A 320 27.15 -0.93 -24.90
CA ILE A 320 28.04 -0.68 -26.04
C ILE A 320 27.35 0.28 -27.02
N TYR A 321 26.08 0.04 -27.34
CA TYR A 321 25.37 0.90 -28.28
C TYR A 321 25.22 2.33 -27.72
N MET A 322 24.79 2.47 -26.46
CA MET A 322 24.72 3.78 -25.79
C MET A 322 26.10 4.46 -25.68
N ALA A 323 27.17 3.68 -25.53
CA ALA A 323 28.54 4.18 -25.48
C ALA A 323 29.03 4.69 -26.84
N ILE A 324 28.74 3.98 -27.93
CA ILE A 324 29.08 4.41 -29.30
C ILE A 324 28.40 5.74 -29.62
N ILE A 325 27.07 5.84 -29.42
CA ILE A 325 26.33 7.06 -29.80
C ILE A 325 26.74 8.26 -28.94
N TYR A 326 27.03 8.04 -27.66
CA TYR A 326 27.52 9.09 -26.77
C TYR A 326 28.96 9.48 -27.10
N GLY A 327 29.82 8.51 -27.43
CA GLY A 327 31.15 8.74 -27.97
C GLY A 327 31.11 9.59 -29.24
N THR A 328 30.18 9.30 -30.15
CA THR A 328 29.97 10.11 -31.37
C THR A 328 29.53 11.54 -31.07
N LEU A 329 28.67 11.77 -30.06
CA LEU A 329 28.35 13.14 -29.63
C LEU A 329 29.59 13.88 -29.16
N TYR A 330 30.48 13.23 -28.41
CA TYR A 330 31.72 13.85 -27.95
C TYR A 330 32.75 14.03 -29.06
N LEU A 331 32.78 13.11 -30.02
CA LEU A 331 33.56 13.25 -31.25
C LEU A 331 33.21 14.54 -31.99
N CYS A 332 31.94 14.97 -31.98
CA CYS A 332 31.53 16.23 -32.61
C CYS A 332 32.28 17.46 -32.05
N PHE A 333 32.74 17.45 -30.79
CA PHE A 333 33.52 18.58 -30.23
C PHE A 333 34.92 18.73 -30.83
N ALA A 334 35.48 17.66 -31.39
CA ALA A 334 36.71 17.73 -32.18
C ALA A 334 36.41 17.87 -33.69
N ALA A 335 35.41 17.15 -34.19
CA ALA A 335 35.07 17.15 -35.61
C ALA A 335 34.45 18.47 -36.11
N PHE A 336 33.59 19.14 -35.35
CA PHE A 336 32.94 20.37 -35.80
C PHE A 336 33.93 21.54 -35.96
N PRO A 337 34.90 21.75 -35.05
CA PRO A 337 36.00 22.67 -35.31
C PRO A 337 36.76 22.37 -36.61
N ILE A 338 37.08 21.10 -36.89
CA ILE A 338 37.76 20.70 -38.14
C ILE A 338 36.89 21.05 -39.36
N VAL A 339 35.61 20.68 -39.35
CA VAL A 339 34.71 20.90 -40.50
C VAL A 339 34.35 22.37 -40.72
N PHE A 340 33.95 23.09 -39.67
CA PHE A 340 33.41 24.45 -39.77
C PHE A 340 34.46 25.53 -39.57
N GLN A 341 35.40 25.36 -38.64
CA GLN A 341 36.43 26.38 -38.39
C GLN A 341 37.61 26.22 -39.35
N GLN A 342 38.21 25.03 -39.45
CA GLN A 342 39.33 24.80 -40.37
C GLN A 342 38.84 24.69 -41.83
N GLY A 343 37.81 23.90 -42.09
CA GLY A 343 37.29 23.66 -43.45
C GLY A 343 36.59 24.87 -44.07
N ARG A 344 35.77 25.62 -43.30
CA ARG A 344 35.00 26.78 -43.80
C ARG A 344 35.50 28.14 -43.31
N GLY A 345 36.52 28.20 -42.46
CA GLY A 345 37.06 29.46 -41.92
C GLY A 345 36.13 30.16 -40.92
N TRP A 346 35.20 29.46 -40.28
CA TRP A 346 34.33 30.09 -39.28
C TRP A 346 35.08 30.43 -38.01
N SER A 347 34.76 31.57 -37.40
CA SER A 347 35.28 31.92 -36.07
C SER A 347 34.79 30.94 -35.00
N PRO A 348 35.47 30.80 -33.85
CA PRO A 348 35.06 29.87 -32.80
C PRO A 348 33.60 30.04 -32.35
N GLY A 349 33.12 31.28 -32.19
CA GLY A 349 31.72 31.57 -31.86
C GLY A 349 30.75 31.10 -32.94
N LYS A 350 31.02 31.41 -34.22
CA LYS A 350 30.21 30.94 -35.35
C LYS A 350 30.24 29.41 -35.49
N GLY A 351 31.41 28.79 -35.29
CA GLY A 351 31.58 27.35 -35.25
C GLY A 351 30.73 26.67 -34.17
N GLY A 352 30.61 27.29 -33.00
CA GLY A 352 29.75 26.83 -31.91
C GLY A 352 28.27 26.76 -32.29
N LEU A 353 27.77 27.66 -33.16
CA LEU A 353 26.37 27.65 -33.62
C LEU A 353 26.00 26.38 -34.41
N ALA A 354 26.96 25.63 -34.94
CA ALA A 354 26.69 24.35 -35.62
C ALA A 354 26.02 23.32 -34.69
N PHE A 355 26.23 23.44 -33.37
CA PHE A 355 25.58 22.60 -32.36
C PHE A 355 24.07 22.88 -32.21
N ILE A 356 23.54 23.98 -32.76
CA ILE A 356 22.09 24.25 -32.77
C ILE A 356 21.33 23.15 -33.50
N GLY A 357 21.89 22.56 -34.56
CA GLY A 357 21.29 21.41 -35.23
C GLY A 357 21.05 20.26 -34.25
N ILE A 358 22.06 19.94 -33.44
CA ILE A 358 21.96 18.94 -32.38
C ILE A 358 20.86 19.31 -31.37
N ALA A 359 20.78 20.57 -30.94
CA ALA A 359 19.76 21.05 -30.00
C ALA A 359 18.33 20.83 -30.54
N VAL A 360 18.11 21.22 -31.81
CA VAL A 360 16.83 21.10 -32.49
C VAL A 360 16.42 19.63 -32.58
N GLY A 361 17.35 18.74 -32.95
CA GLY A 361 17.13 17.30 -32.96
C GLY A 361 16.74 16.74 -31.59
N MET A 362 17.39 17.19 -30.52
CA MET A 362 17.06 16.78 -29.14
C MET A 362 15.65 17.23 -28.74
N VAL A 363 15.26 18.46 -29.08
CA VAL A 363 13.90 18.98 -28.81
C VAL A 363 12.85 18.12 -29.52
N PHE A 364 13.05 17.81 -30.81
CA PHE A 364 12.15 16.93 -31.55
C PHE A 364 12.04 15.53 -30.93
N ALA A 365 13.16 14.95 -30.48
CA ALA A 365 13.15 13.65 -29.80
C ALA A 365 12.37 13.69 -28.48
N ILE A 366 12.52 14.75 -27.69
CA ILE A 366 11.76 14.92 -26.43
C ILE A 366 10.27 15.05 -26.73
N THR A 367 9.89 15.90 -27.68
CA THR A 367 8.48 16.05 -28.11
C THR A 367 7.91 14.72 -28.59
N TYR A 368 8.65 13.98 -29.41
CA TYR A 368 8.26 12.64 -29.84
C TYR A 368 8.11 11.69 -28.65
N THR A 369 9.04 11.69 -27.70
CA THR A 369 8.99 10.81 -26.51
C THR A 369 7.76 11.11 -25.65
N LEU A 370 7.37 12.39 -25.51
CA LEU A 370 6.13 12.78 -24.83
C LEU A 370 4.87 12.25 -25.54
N ILE A 371 4.88 12.24 -26.88
CA ILE A 371 3.80 11.68 -27.70
C ILE A 371 3.78 10.14 -27.58
N ASP A 372 4.94 9.48 -27.72
CA ASP A 372 5.07 8.03 -27.59
C ASP A 372 4.70 7.53 -26.19
N ASN A 373 4.92 8.33 -25.15
CA ASN A 373 4.48 7.99 -23.81
C ASN A 373 2.96 7.74 -23.74
N ARG A 374 2.16 8.41 -24.59
CA ARG A 374 0.71 8.10 -24.73
C ARG A 374 0.47 6.72 -25.35
N ARG A 375 1.31 6.27 -26.29
CA ARG A 375 1.27 4.89 -26.82
C ARG A 375 1.71 3.90 -25.73
N TYR A 376 2.80 4.17 -25.02
CA TYR A 376 3.27 3.32 -23.92
C TYR A 376 2.18 3.14 -22.85
N MET A 377 1.53 4.23 -22.42
CA MET A 377 0.40 4.19 -21.49
C MET A 377 -0.78 3.37 -22.04
N ARG A 378 -1.09 3.49 -23.35
CA ARG A 378 -2.11 2.64 -24.00
C ARG A 378 -1.72 1.15 -24.00
N VAL A 379 -0.46 0.82 -24.27
CA VAL A 379 0.04 -0.56 -24.23
C VAL A 379 0.05 -1.10 -22.80
N ALA A 380 0.40 -0.27 -21.81
CA ALA A 380 0.33 -0.63 -20.40
C ALA A 380 -1.11 -0.92 -19.97
N ALA A 381 -2.08 -0.09 -20.39
CA ALA A 381 -3.50 -0.29 -20.13
C ALA A 381 -4.10 -1.50 -20.88
N ALA A 382 -3.59 -1.83 -22.08
CA ALA A 382 -4.04 -2.96 -22.88
C ALA A 382 -3.39 -4.31 -22.49
N SER A 383 -2.34 -4.30 -21.67
CA SER A 383 -1.67 -5.51 -21.19
C SER A 383 -2.36 -6.05 -19.94
N PRO A 384 -2.51 -7.39 -19.79
CA PRO A 384 -3.05 -7.98 -18.57
C PRO A 384 -2.25 -7.48 -17.35
N GLY A 385 -2.93 -6.91 -16.34
CA GLY A 385 -2.30 -6.40 -15.13
C GLY A 385 -1.81 -4.94 -15.15
N GLY A 386 -2.04 -4.16 -16.22
CA GLY A 386 -1.79 -2.70 -16.22
C GLY A 386 -0.32 -2.28 -16.34
N TYR A 387 0.60 -3.22 -16.58
CA TYR A 387 2.03 -2.96 -16.76
C TYR A 387 2.51 -3.43 -18.14
N ALA A 388 3.14 -2.54 -18.90
CA ALA A 388 3.70 -2.91 -20.20
C ALA A 388 4.97 -3.77 -20.04
N PRO A 389 5.20 -4.76 -20.93
CA PRO A 389 6.48 -5.47 -20.97
C PRO A 389 7.62 -4.47 -21.23
N PRO A 390 8.84 -4.67 -20.68
CA PRO A 390 9.97 -3.78 -20.91
C PRO A 390 10.23 -3.49 -22.40
N GLU A 391 9.99 -4.48 -23.27
CA GLU A 391 10.12 -4.39 -24.73
C GLU A 391 9.21 -3.30 -25.35
N ALA A 392 8.13 -2.90 -24.68
CA ALA A 392 7.26 -1.80 -25.10
C ALA A 392 7.96 -0.42 -25.08
N ARG A 393 9.12 -0.30 -24.42
CA ARG A 393 9.98 0.89 -24.42
C ARG A 393 10.84 1.04 -25.68
N LEU A 394 11.03 -0.04 -26.45
CA LEU A 394 11.96 -0.09 -27.59
C LEU A 394 11.47 0.53 -28.92
N PRO A 395 10.17 0.78 -29.21
CA PRO A 395 9.77 1.35 -30.50
C PRO A 395 10.43 2.70 -30.86
N PRO A 396 10.59 3.68 -29.93
CA PRO A 396 11.40 4.87 -30.21
C PRO A 396 12.85 4.55 -30.55
N THR A 397 13.43 3.51 -29.95
CA THR A 397 14.79 3.02 -30.28
C THR A 397 14.86 2.45 -31.69
N LEU A 398 13.82 1.77 -32.19
CA LEU A 398 13.80 1.26 -33.57
C LEU A 398 13.91 2.41 -34.57
N LEU A 399 13.10 3.46 -34.38
CA LEU A 399 13.16 4.67 -35.18
C LEU A 399 14.53 5.35 -35.03
N GLY A 400 14.98 5.56 -33.80
CA GLY A 400 16.27 6.19 -33.53
C GLY A 400 17.46 5.43 -34.14
N SER A 401 17.41 4.10 -34.16
CA SER A 401 18.48 3.27 -34.73
C SER A 401 18.66 3.45 -36.24
N ILE A 402 17.62 3.85 -36.96
CA ILE A 402 17.68 4.19 -38.39
C ILE A 402 18.10 5.65 -38.57
N LEU A 403 17.58 6.56 -37.74
CA LEU A 403 17.86 7.99 -37.85
C LEU A 403 19.32 8.34 -37.53
N ILE A 404 19.95 7.67 -36.58
CA ILE A 404 21.36 7.92 -36.22
C ILE A 404 22.28 7.75 -37.44
N PRO A 405 22.36 6.58 -38.10
CA PRO A 405 23.21 6.40 -39.26
C PRO A 405 22.74 7.24 -40.45
N ALA A 406 21.43 7.43 -40.66
CA ALA A 406 20.94 8.32 -41.71
C ALA A 406 21.42 9.77 -41.55
N GLY A 407 21.34 10.31 -40.33
CA GLY A 407 21.82 11.66 -40.01
C GLY A 407 23.35 11.78 -40.09
N LEU A 408 24.09 10.76 -39.63
CA LEU A 408 25.54 10.74 -39.70
C LEU A 408 26.06 10.63 -41.15
N PHE A 409 25.47 9.77 -41.99
CA PHE A 409 25.82 9.72 -43.41
C PHE A 409 25.44 10.99 -44.15
N TRP A 410 24.26 11.56 -43.83
CA TRP A 410 23.88 12.87 -44.37
C TRP A 410 24.94 13.91 -44.02
N PHE A 411 25.30 14.06 -42.75
CA PHE A 411 26.37 14.97 -42.33
C PHE A 411 27.69 14.67 -43.06
N ALA A 412 28.12 13.42 -43.08
CA ALA A 412 29.40 12.99 -43.64
C ALA A 412 29.56 13.38 -45.11
N TRP A 413 28.52 13.23 -45.93
CA TRP A 413 28.58 13.51 -47.37
C TRP A 413 28.14 14.92 -47.76
N THR A 414 27.72 15.75 -46.79
CA THR A 414 27.31 17.14 -47.03
C THR A 414 28.16 18.17 -46.28
N ASN A 415 29.19 17.73 -45.54
CA ASN A 415 30.09 18.59 -44.78
C ASN A 415 31.15 19.31 -45.65
N GLY A 416 31.21 19.05 -46.96
CA GLY A 416 32.14 19.70 -47.89
C GLY A 416 31.84 21.20 -48.07
N THR A 417 32.86 21.97 -48.42
CA THR A 417 32.77 23.44 -48.61
C THR A 417 31.83 23.84 -49.74
N ASP A 418 31.68 22.98 -50.75
CA ASP A 418 30.90 23.22 -51.96
C ASP A 418 29.38 23.19 -51.72
N ILE A 419 28.95 22.60 -50.60
CA ILE A 419 27.55 22.47 -50.22
C ILE A 419 27.22 23.53 -49.16
N HIS A 420 26.01 24.08 -49.20
CA HIS A 420 25.56 25.07 -48.22
C HIS A 420 25.56 24.47 -46.80
N TRP A 421 26.19 25.18 -45.86
CA TRP A 421 26.45 24.74 -44.49
C TRP A 421 25.20 24.26 -43.72
N ILE A 422 24.01 24.77 -44.06
CA ILE A 422 22.77 24.34 -43.39
C ILE A 422 22.46 22.86 -43.63
N VAL A 423 22.86 22.31 -44.78
CA VAL A 423 22.53 20.94 -45.18
C VAL A 423 23.19 19.93 -44.25
N CYS A 424 24.46 20.11 -43.90
CA CYS A 424 25.12 19.23 -42.93
C CYS A 424 24.57 19.43 -41.51
N ILE A 425 24.20 20.66 -41.12
CA ILE A 425 23.59 20.91 -39.80
C ILE A 425 22.20 20.23 -39.68
N MET A 426 21.43 20.14 -40.76
CA MET A 426 20.20 19.34 -40.76
C MET A 426 20.50 17.85 -40.53
N GLY A 427 21.57 17.32 -41.12
CA GLY A 427 22.06 15.96 -40.85
C GLY A 427 22.38 15.74 -39.36
N SER A 428 23.06 16.70 -38.72
CA SER A 428 23.36 16.60 -37.28
C SER A 428 22.11 16.67 -36.39
N ALA A 429 21.06 17.37 -36.83
CA ALA A 429 19.75 17.36 -36.16
C ALA A 429 19.06 15.98 -36.22
N VAL A 430 19.08 15.32 -37.37
CA VAL A 430 18.52 13.97 -37.54
C VAL A 430 19.28 12.96 -36.67
N PHE A 431 20.62 13.06 -36.64
CA PHE A 431 21.48 12.27 -35.76
C PHE A 431 21.11 12.48 -34.28
N ALA A 432 21.01 13.72 -33.83
CA ALA A 432 20.73 14.04 -32.43
C ALA A 432 19.33 13.60 -32.00
N MET A 433 18.35 13.68 -32.91
CA MET A 433 17.02 13.12 -32.67
C MET A 433 17.11 11.62 -32.41
N GLY A 434 17.79 10.88 -33.30
CA GLY A 434 17.99 9.44 -33.11
C GLY A 434 18.76 9.10 -31.83
N LEU A 435 19.80 9.88 -31.50
CA LEU A 435 20.62 9.70 -30.30
C LEU A 435 19.77 9.73 -29.02
N VAL A 436 18.93 10.77 -28.84
CA VAL A 436 18.10 10.90 -27.63
C VAL A 436 17.06 9.80 -27.56
N LEU A 437 16.41 9.45 -28.69
CA LEU A 437 15.42 8.38 -28.74
C LEU A 437 16.01 7.03 -28.34
N VAL A 438 17.18 6.67 -28.88
CA VAL A 438 17.88 5.42 -28.51
C VAL A 438 18.28 5.47 -27.04
N PHE A 439 18.86 6.58 -26.59
CA PHE A 439 19.41 6.70 -25.25
C PHE A 439 18.33 6.55 -24.16
N LEU A 440 17.26 7.36 -24.24
CA LEU A 440 16.21 7.37 -23.22
C LEU A 440 15.47 6.04 -23.17
N SER A 441 15.14 5.47 -24.34
CA SER A 441 14.43 4.20 -24.40
C SER A 441 15.27 3.01 -23.92
N LEU A 442 16.56 2.94 -24.27
CA LEU A 442 17.43 1.86 -23.78
C LEU A 442 17.72 1.99 -22.27
N MET A 443 17.89 3.22 -21.77
CA MET A 443 18.01 3.45 -20.33
C MET A 443 16.76 2.94 -19.58
N ASN A 444 15.56 3.31 -20.05
CA ASN A 444 14.31 2.84 -19.45
C ASN A 444 14.12 1.32 -19.59
N TYR A 445 14.50 0.74 -20.74
CA TYR A 445 14.48 -0.70 -20.96
C TYR A 445 15.38 -1.45 -19.96
N LEU A 446 16.58 -0.93 -19.67
CA LEU A 446 17.49 -1.51 -18.69
C LEU A 446 16.93 -1.43 -17.26
N VAL A 447 16.32 -0.30 -16.89
CA VAL A 447 15.66 -0.14 -15.58
C VAL A 447 14.51 -1.14 -15.42
N ASP A 448 13.62 -1.21 -16.41
CA ASP A 448 12.44 -2.07 -16.36
C ASP A 448 12.80 -3.57 -16.49
N SER A 449 13.91 -3.91 -17.15
CA SER A 449 14.41 -5.30 -17.27
C SER A 449 15.10 -5.82 -16.02
N TYR A 450 15.68 -4.92 -15.20
CA TYR A 450 16.50 -5.27 -14.02
C TYR A 450 16.06 -4.52 -12.76
N VAL A 451 14.76 -4.35 -12.51
CA VAL A 451 14.19 -3.46 -11.46
C VAL A 451 14.91 -3.52 -10.09
N ILE A 452 15.32 -4.70 -9.62
CA ILE A 452 16.02 -4.88 -8.33
C ILE A 452 17.48 -4.45 -8.40
N PHE A 453 18.10 -4.62 -9.56
CA PHE A 453 19.51 -4.32 -9.84
C PHE A 453 19.70 -3.05 -10.66
N ALA A 454 18.64 -2.24 -10.86
CA ALA A 454 18.60 -1.13 -11.81
C ALA A 454 19.71 -0.10 -11.56
N ALA A 455 19.97 0.24 -10.29
CA ALA A 455 21.05 1.16 -9.93
C ALA A 455 22.44 0.67 -10.38
N SER A 456 22.71 -0.64 -10.25
CA SER A 456 23.99 -1.22 -10.65
C SER A 456 24.13 -1.34 -12.17
N VAL A 457 23.04 -1.64 -12.88
CA VAL A 457 23.01 -1.67 -14.35
C VAL A 457 23.23 -0.27 -14.93
N LEU A 458 22.56 0.75 -14.37
CA LEU A 458 22.75 2.15 -14.78
C LEU A 458 24.17 2.64 -14.51
N ALA A 459 24.78 2.22 -13.40
CA ALA A 459 26.18 2.53 -13.09
C ALA A 459 27.12 1.92 -14.14
N ALA A 460 26.95 0.63 -14.46
CA ALA A 460 27.74 -0.06 -15.50
C ALA A 460 27.64 0.64 -16.87
N ASN A 461 26.40 0.96 -17.26
CA ASN A 461 26.11 1.70 -18.49
C ASN A 461 26.80 3.06 -18.51
N SER A 462 26.75 3.80 -17.40
CA SER A 462 27.38 5.13 -17.30
C SER A 462 28.91 5.07 -17.44
N VAL A 463 29.54 4.05 -16.84
CA VAL A 463 31.00 3.84 -16.94
C VAL A 463 31.40 3.59 -18.39
N LEU A 464 30.81 2.58 -19.04
CA LEU A 464 31.19 2.22 -20.42
C LEU A 464 30.95 3.37 -21.39
N ARG A 465 29.83 4.06 -21.22
CA ARG A 465 29.48 5.27 -21.98
C ARG A 465 30.52 6.37 -21.84
N SER A 466 30.93 6.66 -20.62
CA SER A 466 31.89 7.73 -20.34
C SER A 466 33.29 7.38 -20.84
N LEU A 467 33.67 6.09 -20.83
CA LEU A 467 34.92 5.63 -21.44
C LEU A 467 34.96 5.91 -22.95
N PHE A 468 33.87 5.65 -23.67
CA PHE A 468 33.78 5.95 -25.10
C PHE A 468 33.75 7.47 -25.36
N GLY A 469 33.01 8.23 -24.53
CA GLY A 469 33.01 9.69 -24.57
C GLY A 469 34.40 10.30 -24.35
N ALA A 470 35.24 9.66 -23.54
CA ALA A 470 36.64 10.05 -23.35
C ALA A 470 37.54 9.59 -24.51
N ALA A 471 37.32 8.41 -25.07
CA ALA A 471 38.19 7.83 -26.09
C ALA A 471 37.99 8.46 -27.49
N PHE A 472 36.74 8.72 -27.89
CA PHE A 472 36.40 9.11 -29.26
C PHE A 472 37.07 10.41 -29.73
N PRO A 473 37.08 11.49 -28.92
CA PRO A 473 37.78 12.72 -29.30
C PRO A 473 39.28 12.53 -29.58
N LEU A 474 39.95 11.63 -28.87
CA LEU A 474 41.41 11.48 -28.91
C LEU A 474 41.97 10.98 -30.23
N PHE A 475 41.20 10.17 -30.96
CA PHE A 475 41.60 9.70 -32.30
C PHE A 475 40.96 10.52 -33.42
N THR A 476 40.14 11.52 -33.10
CA THR A 476 39.36 12.24 -34.12
C THR A 476 40.26 13.06 -35.05
N THR A 477 41.29 13.74 -34.54
CA THR A 477 42.20 14.52 -35.38
C THR A 477 42.90 13.64 -36.42
N TYR A 478 43.58 12.59 -35.97
CA TYR A 478 44.24 11.60 -36.84
C TYR A 478 43.27 10.99 -37.87
N MET A 479 42.06 10.63 -37.41
CA MET A 479 41.04 10.06 -38.29
C MET A 479 40.62 11.03 -39.41
N TYR A 480 40.49 12.33 -39.12
CA TYR A 480 40.12 13.33 -40.12
C TYR A 480 41.28 13.71 -41.05
N GLU A 481 42.52 13.72 -40.55
CA GLU A 481 43.72 13.97 -41.35
C GLU A 481 44.00 12.85 -42.35
N ASP A 482 43.93 11.58 -41.92
CA ASP A 482 44.31 10.43 -42.75
C ASP A 482 43.20 10.02 -43.75
N LEU A 483 41.93 10.05 -43.34
CA LEU A 483 40.81 9.58 -44.16
C LEU A 483 40.07 10.71 -44.90
N GLY A 484 40.31 11.97 -44.49
CA GLY A 484 39.57 13.13 -44.98
C GLY A 484 38.17 13.27 -44.38
N ASN A 485 37.61 14.47 -44.50
CA ASN A 485 36.37 14.89 -43.81
C ASN A 485 35.16 13.97 -44.04
N HIS A 486 34.99 13.45 -45.25
CA HIS A 486 33.84 12.61 -45.61
C HIS A 486 33.92 11.20 -45.01
N TRP A 487 35.04 10.50 -45.24
CA TRP A 487 35.23 9.14 -44.75
C TRP A 487 35.40 9.08 -43.24
N ALA A 488 36.14 10.02 -42.66
CA ALA A 488 36.29 10.14 -41.21
C ALA A 488 34.92 10.29 -40.51
N SER A 489 34.05 11.15 -41.04
CA SER A 489 32.67 11.32 -40.54
C SER A 489 31.77 10.10 -40.75
N SER A 490 32.11 9.22 -41.70
CA SER A 490 31.34 8.01 -42.01
C SER A 490 31.64 6.83 -41.08
N ILE A 491 32.83 6.78 -40.45
CA ILE A 491 33.22 5.72 -39.50
C ILE A 491 32.21 5.56 -38.35
N PRO A 492 31.83 6.62 -37.59
CA PRO A 492 30.81 6.48 -36.57
C PRO A 492 29.43 6.10 -37.14
N ALA A 493 29.14 6.45 -38.39
CA ALA A 493 27.91 6.02 -39.08
C ALA A 493 27.91 4.49 -39.30
N PHE A 494 29.02 3.91 -39.74
CA PHE A 494 29.16 2.45 -39.88
C PHE A 494 29.08 1.72 -38.54
N LEU A 495 29.67 2.27 -37.47
CA LEU A 495 29.51 1.73 -36.11
C LEU A 495 28.04 1.75 -35.67
N ALA A 496 27.31 2.84 -35.96
CA ALA A 496 25.87 2.92 -35.69
C ALA A 496 25.07 1.90 -36.53
N VAL A 497 25.43 1.67 -37.80
CA VAL A 497 24.82 0.63 -38.65
C VAL A 497 25.00 -0.76 -38.04
N ALA A 498 26.18 -1.08 -37.51
CA ALA A 498 26.45 -2.36 -36.86
C ALA A 498 25.56 -2.59 -35.61
N CYS A 499 25.08 -1.52 -34.98
CA CYS A 499 24.17 -1.58 -33.84
C CYS A 499 22.68 -1.65 -34.21
N ILE A 500 22.29 -1.39 -35.48
CA ILE A 500 20.89 -1.46 -35.94
C ILE A 500 20.22 -2.79 -35.57
N PRO A 501 20.86 -3.97 -35.71
CA PRO A 501 20.18 -5.22 -35.39
C PRO A 501 19.79 -5.35 -33.91
N PHE A 502 20.50 -4.73 -32.96
CA PHE A 502 20.30 -4.99 -31.53
C PHE A 502 18.89 -4.60 -31.04
N PRO A 503 18.39 -3.36 -31.29
CA PRO A 503 17.03 -3.00 -30.89
C PRO A 503 15.95 -3.90 -31.52
N PHE A 504 16.11 -4.30 -32.78
CA PHE A 504 15.14 -5.17 -33.46
C PHE A 504 15.16 -6.60 -32.89
N LEU A 505 16.34 -7.13 -32.59
CA LEU A 505 16.50 -8.44 -31.95
C LEU A 505 15.90 -8.43 -30.55
N PHE A 506 16.15 -7.39 -29.75
CA PHE A 506 15.55 -7.27 -28.41
C PHE A 506 14.04 -7.00 -28.46
N TYR A 507 13.55 -6.27 -29.47
CA TYR A 507 12.11 -6.07 -29.65
C TYR A 507 11.40 -7.39 -29.99
N LYS A 508 11.99 -8.24 -30.84
CA LYS A 508 11.37 -9.50 -31.28
C LYS A 508 11.64 -10.69 -30.34
N TYR A 509 12.81 -10.77 -29.73
CA TYR A 509 13.27 -11.92 -28.94
C TYR A 509 13.64 -11.58 -27.49
N GLY A 510 13.40 -10.34 -27.03
CA GLY A 510 13.84 -9.83 -25.73
C GLY A 510 13.44 -10.70 -24.54
N GLU A 511 12.18 -11.13 -24.48
CA GLU A 511 11.69 -12.01 -23.41
C GLU A 511 12.48 -13.33 -23.35
N ARG A 512 12.69 -14.00 -24.49
CA ARG A 512 13.44 -15.26 -24.56
C ARG A 512 14.89 -15.11 -24.14
N ILE A 513 15.52 -13.98 -24.48
CA ILE A 513 16.91 -13.69 -24.11
C ILE A 513 16.98 -13.40 -22.60
N ARG A 514 16.07 -12.60 -22.06
CA ARG A 514 15.99 -12.26 -20.64
C ARG A 514 15.74 -13.46 -19.74
N MET A 515 14.92 -14.41 -20.16
CA MET A 515 14.68 -15.61 -19.36
C MET A 515 15.89 -16.57 -19.31
N LYS A 516 16.88 -16.40 -20.21
CA LYS A 516 18.17 -17.13 -20.16
C LYS A 516 19.23 -16.41 -19.34
N CYS A 517 19.01 -15.14 -19.02
CA CYS A 517 19.87 -14.28 -18.23
C CYS A 517 19.60 -14.48 -16.73
N GLU A 518 20.62 -14.75 -15.92
CA GLU A 518 20.46 -15.13 -14.50
C GLU A 518 19.82 -14.02 -13.67
N PHE A 519 20.38 -12.81 -13.71
CA PHE A 519 19.90 -11.67 -12.93
C PHE A 519 18.61 -11.07 -13.50
N ALA A 520 18.42 -11.15 -14.82
CA ALA A 520 17.18 -10.71 -15.45
C ALA A 520 16.02 -11.67 -15.13
N ALA A 521 16.27 -12.98 -15.09
CA ALA A 521 15.29 -13.98 -14.68
C ALA A 521 14.96 -13.89 -13.19
N GLU A 522 15.96 -13.65 -12.32
CA GLU A 522 15.72 -13.37 -10.89
C GLU A 522 14.83 -12.12 -10.72
N ALA A 523 15.15 -11.02 -11.40
CA ALA A 523 14.32 -9.82 -11.39
C ALA A 523 12.91 -10.09 -11.91
N ALA A 524 12.77 -10.86 -13.00
CA ALA A 524 11.49 -11.21 -13.60
C ALA A 524 10.65 -12.12 -12.70
N THR A 525 11.24 -13.09 -12.01
CA THR A 525 10.52 -13.98 -11.07
C THR A 525 10.03 -13.24 -9.84
N VAL A 526 10.84 -12.32 -9.30
CA VAL A 526 10.41 -11.45 -8.20
C VAL A 526 9.33 -10.48 -8.65
N LEU A 527 9.47 -9.87 -9.84
CA LEU A 527 8.41 -9.07 -10.45
C LEU A 527 7.16 -9.90 -10.67
N GLN A 528 7.25 -11.14 -11.14
CA GLN A 528 6.11 -12.05 -11.28
C GLN A 528 5.47 -12.36 -9.94
N ARG A 529 6.23 -12.62 -8.87
CA ARG A 529 5.66 -12.80 -7.52
C ARG A 529 4.97 -11.54 -7.01
N MET A 530 5.51 -10.36 -7.33
CA MET A 530 4.87 -9.08 -7.04
C MET A 530 3.64 -8.86 -7.91
N ARG A 531 3.66 -9.30 -9.19
CA ARG A 531 2.58 -9.19 -10.19
C ARG A 531 1.44 -10.15 -9.91
N THR A 532 1.68 -11.43 -9.61
CA THR A 532 0.62 -12.35 -9.19
C THR A 532 -0.07 -11.82 -7.95
N LYS A 533 0.67 -11.17 -7.04
CA LYS A 533 0.11 -10.49 -5.87
C LYS A 533 -0.65 -9.19 -6.20
N HIS A 534 -0.48 -8.62 -7.40
CA HIS A 534 -1.13 -7.38 -7.87
C HIS A 534 -2.27 -7.64 -8.87
N GLU A 535 -2.09 -8.55 -9.83
CA GLU A 535 -3.12 -9.12 -10.71
C GLU A 535 -4.16 -9.88 -9.89
N GLU A 536 -3.78 -10.54 -8.79
CA GLU A 536 -4.77 -11.06 -7.85
C GLU A 536 -5.69 -9.97 -7.27
N ILE A 537 -5.20 -8.71 -7.19
CA ILE A 537 -5.93 -7.52 -6.73
C ILE A 537 -6.68 -6.83 -7.89
N THR A 538 -6.14 -6.82 -9.12
CA THR A 538 -6.72 -6.11 -10.29
C THR A 538 -7.72 -6.95 -11.10
N GLU A 539 -7.53 -8.27 -11.23
CA GLU A 539 -8.56 -9.17 -11.78
C GLU A 539 -9.76 -9.26 -10.85
N GLU A 540 -9.55 -9.15 -9.54
CA GLU A 540 -10.60 -8.93 -8.54
C GLU A 540 -11.25 -7.55 -8.65
N GLN A 541 -10.83 -6.66 -9.57
CA GLN A 541 -11.51 -5.38 -9.89
C GLN A 541 -12.18 -5.30 -11.30
N ALA A 542 -11.81 -6.13 -12.29
CA ALA A 542 -12.24 -5.98 -13.69
C ALA A 542 -13.44 -6.85 -14.15
N LEU A 543 -13.71 -7.99 -13.52
CA LEU A 543 -14.85 -8.88 -13.83
C LEU A 543 -16.20 -8.52 -13.17
N SER A 544 -16.29 -7.53 -12.25
CA SER A 544 -17.55 -6.90 -11.79
C SER A 544 -18.11 -5.98 -12.86
N SER A 545 -17.25 -5.41 -13.72
CA SER A 545 -17.65 -4.52 -14.80
C SER A 545 -18.00 -5.25 -16.11
N LEU A 546 -17.64 -6.53 -16.24
CA LEU A 546 -17.99 -7.36 -17.40
C LEU A 546 -19.21 -8.26 -17.15
N ALA A 547 -19.51 -8.59 -15.88
CA ALA A 547 -20.72 -9.35 -15.48
C ALA A 547 -22.03 -8.57 -15.72
N SER A 548 -21.96 -7.28 -16.05
CA SER A 548 -23.09 -6.44 -16.46
C SER A 548 -23.39 -6.48 -17.98
N PHE A 549 -22.51 -7.05 -18.81
CA PHE A 549 -22.62 -7.01 -20.27
C PHE A 549 -23.05 -8.35 -20.91
N VAL A 550 -23.04 -9.45 -20.14
CA VAL A 550 -23.21 -10.82 -20.67
C VAL A 550 -24.50 -11.52 -20.18
N THR A 551 -25.19 -10.99 -19.17
CA THR A 551 -26.51 -11.47 -18.69
C THR A 551 -27.69 -10.95 -19.51
N ALA A 552 -27.44 -10.42 -20.70
CA ALA A 552 -28.45 -9.81 -21.59
C ALA A 552 -28.95 -10.74 -22.70
N ARG A 553 -28.57 -12.04 -22.74
CA ARG A 553 -28.80 -12.85 -23.95
C ARG A 553 -29.53 -14.19 -23.80
N ASP A 554 -29.66 -14.80 -22.62
CA ASP A 554 -30.34 -16.11 -22.53
C ASP A 554 -31.23 -16.22 -21.27
N SER A 555 -32.47 -15.73 -21.35
CA SER A 555 -33.67 -16.37 -20.78
C SER A 555 -34.91 -15.49 -20.93
N SER A 556 -35.54 -15.54 -22.11
CA SER A 556 -36.97 -15.28 -22.25
C SER A 556 -37.69 -16.59 -22.55
N LEU A 557 -38.58 -17.00 -21.64
CA LEU A 557 -39.71 -17.95 -21.72
C LEU A 557 -40.32 -17.88 -20.29
N GLU A 558 -41.58 -17.63 -20.01
CA GLU A 558 -42.77 -17.42 -20.83
C GLU A 558 -43.87 -16.81 -19.90
N LYS A 559 -44.77 -16.04 -20.52
CA LYS A 559 -46.10 -15.54 -20.11
C LYS A 559 -46.71 -16.09 -18.79
N SER A 560 -47.37 -15.23 -17.99
CA SER A 560 -48.79 -14.85 -18.22
C SER A 560 -49.43 -14.15 -17.00
N THR A 561 -50.09 -13.03 -17.29
CA THR A 561 -51.35 -12.50 -16.74
C THR A 561 -51.85 -12.85 -15.33
N ALA A 562 -52.14 -11.77 -14.61
CA ALA A 562 -53.08 -11.60 -13.49
C ALA A 562 -54.24 -12.61 -13.37
N ALA A 563 -54.52 -13.06 -12.14
CA ALA A 563 -55.78 -12.79 -11.42
C ALA A 563 -55.87 -13.56 -10.08
N SER A 564 -56.69 -12.98 -9.18
CA SER A 564 -57.41 -13.59 -8.04
C SER A 564 -56.71 -13.76 -6.67
N SER A 565 -57.18 -12.94 -5.73
CA SER A 565 -57.23 -13.10 -4.27
C SER A 565 -58.10 -14.31 -3.84
N PRO A 566 -58.33 -14.59 -2.53
CA PRO A 566 -57.62 -14.27 -1.28
C PRO A 566 -57.35 -15.55 -0.42
N VAL A 567 -56.84 -15.44 0.82
CA VAL A 567 -57.33 -16.13 2.05
C VAL A 567 -56.24 -16.35 3.14
N GLN A 568 -56.48 -15.69 4.29
CA GLN A 568 -56.22 -16.03 5.70
C GLN A 568 -54.80 -16.10 6.31
N ASP A 569 -54.48 -14.98 7.01
CA ASP A 569 -54.27 -14.88 8.46
C ASP A 569 -53.28 -15.83 9.15
N ASN A 570 -51.99 -15.54 8.94
CA ASN A 570 -51.11 -15.22 10.06
C ASN A 570 -50.65 -13.78 9.85
N PRO A 571 -50.72 -12.86 10.83
CA PRO A 571 -50.23 -11.51 10.61
C PRO A 571 -48.72 -11.60 10.40
N CYS A 572 -48.28 -11.44 9.15
CA CYS A 572 -46.87 -11.20 8.85
C CYS A 572 -46.39 -10.12 9.85
N PRO A 573 -45.32 -10.37 10.62
CA PRO A 573 -44.82 -9.38 11.59
C PRO A 573 -44.38 -8.10 10.87
N TYR A 574 -44.12 -8.21 9.56
CA TYR A 574 -43.66 -7.16 8.70
C TYR A 574 -44.78 -6.53 7.85
N ARG A 575 -44.53 -5.32 7.36
CA ARG A 575 -45.41 -4.58 6.43
C ARG A 575 -44.95 -4.73 4.99
N ASP A 576 -45.90 -4.61 4.05
CA ASP A 576 -45.59 -4.63 2.62
C ASP A 576 -44.75 -3.42 2.20
N ALA A 577 -43.85 -3.64 1.25
CA ALA A 577 -42.98 -2.61 0.69
C ALA A 577 -43.53 -2.09 -0.65
N ARG A 578 -43.30 -0.80 -0.93
CA ARG A 578 -43.48 -0.19 -2.25
C ARG A 578 -42.22 0.59 -2.63
N HIS A 579 -41.98 0.80 -3.91
CA HIS A 579 -40.87 1.65 -4.36
C HIS A 579 -41.10 3.13 -4.00
N LEU A 580 -40.00 3.85 -3.78
CA LEU A 580 -40.02 5.32 -3.64
C LEU A 580 -40.58 5.98 -4.92
N PRO A 581 -41.51 6.95 -4.80
CA PRO A 581 -41.96 7.75 -5.94
C PRO A 581 -40.79 8.45 -6.64
N ARG A 582 -40.85 8.59 -7.97
CA ARG A 582 -39.74 9.10 -8.81
C ARG A 582 -39.15 10.41 -8.27
N GLU A 583 -39.99 11.39 -7.95
CA GLU A 583 -39.58 12.69 -7.40
C GLU A 583 -38.81 12.57 -6.07
N LEU A 584 -39.28 11.71 -5.15
CA LEU A 584 -38.60 11.47 -3.87
C LEU A 584 -37.34 10.62 -4.05
N LYS A 585 -37.33 9.70 -5.00
CA LYS A 585 -36.17 8.88 -5.37
C LYS A 585 -35.05 9.79 -5.89
N ASP A 586 -35.36 10.72 -6.79
CA ASP A 586 -34.41 11.68 -7.35
C ASP A 586 -33.89 12.66 -6.30
N HIS A 587 -34.76 13.18 -5.43
CA HIS A 587 -34.33 14.03 -4.31
C HIS A 587 -33.41 13.27 -3.33
N CYS A 588 -33.74 12.02 -2.98
CA CYS A 588 -32.86 11.20 -2.17
C CYS A 588 -31.53 10.94 -2.87
N LYS A 589 -31.55 10.69 -4.18
CA LYS A 589 -30.35 10.47 -5.00
C LYS A 589 -29.44 11.70 -4.98
N ILE A 590 -29.99 12.89 -5.23
CA ILE A 590 -29.24 14.15 -5.18
C ILE A 590 -28.63 14.38 -3.80
N PHE A 591 -29.40 14.21 -2.72
CA PHE A 591 -28.86 14.39 -1.36
C PHE A 591 -27.75 13.39 -1.02
N LEU A 592 -27.86 12.13 -1.47
CA LEU A 592 -26.84 11.12 -1.26
C LEU A 592 -25.58 11.38 -2.11
N GLU A 593 -25.72 11.90 -3.33
CA GLU A 593 -24.61 12.25 -4.23
C GLU A 593 -23.87 13.52 -3.78
N GLU A 594 -24.59 14.54 -3.32
CA GLU A 594 -24.04 15.80 -2.78
C GLU A 594 -23.57 15.69 -1.32
N GLN A 595 -23.56 14.48 -0.74
CA GLN A 595 -23.10 14.18 0.64
C GLN A 595 -23.92 14.86 1.75
N LEU A 596 -25.18 15.21 1.47
CA LEU A 596 -26.16 15.75 2.43
C LEU A 596 -26.90 14.60 3.16
N TYR A 597 -26.15 13.69 3.78
CA TYR A 597 -26.66 12.43 4.33
C TYR A 597 -27.73 12.61 5.42
N THR A 598 -27.57 13.58 6.31
CA THR A 598 -28.55 13.89 7.37
C THR A 598 -29.91 14.25 6.78
N CYS A 599 -29.93 15.07 5.70
CA CYS A 599 -31.16 15.43 5.01
C CYS A 599 -31.81 14.22 4.32
N ALA A 600 -31.01 13.38 3.65
CA ALA A 600 -31.48 12.15 3.03
C ALA A 600 -32.08 11.18 4.06
N ILE A 601 -31.38 10.94 5.17
CA ILE A 601 -31.82 10.00 6.22
C ILE A 601 -33.05 10.53 6.95
N ASN A 602 -33.14 11.82 7.25
CA ASN A 602 -34.32 12.43 7.85
C ASN A 602 -35.54 12.38 6.93
N LEU A 603 -35.35 12.56 5.61
CA LEU A 603 -36.40 12.39 4.63
C LEU A 603 -36.88 10.93 4.59
N LEU A 604 -35.95 9.97 4.53
CA LEU A 604 -36.26 8.53 4.55
C LEU A 604 -36.96 8.10 5.86
N ASN A 605 -36.52 8.59 7.01
CA ASN A 605 -37.17 8.35 8.30
C ASN A 605 -38.56 8.98 8.36
N SER A 606 -38.75 10.17 7.80
CA SER A 606 -40.06 10.84 7.73
C SER A 606 -41.03 10.09 6.82
N ILE A 607 -40.54 9.50 5.73
CA ILE A 607 -41.30 8.64 4.82
C ILE A 607 -41.68 7.32 5.51
N ALA A 608 -40.73 6.68 6.20
CA ALA A 608 -41.01 5.48 6.99
C ALA A 608 -41.99 5.75 8.15
N GLY A 609 -41.88 6.91 8.80
CA GLY A 609 -42.70 7.34 9.94
C GLY A 609 -44.09 7.86 9.58
N SER A 610 -44.26 8.50 8.41
CA SER A 610 -45.57 8.99 7.92
C SER A 610 -46.56 7.86 7.60
N GLY A 611 -46.06 6.62 7.41
CA GLY A 611 -46.87 5.39 7.37
C GLY A 611 -47.33 4.89 8.74
N GLY A 612 -46.94 5.56 9.83
CA GLY A 612 -47.17 5.15 11.22
C GLY A 612 -48.40 5.76 11.90
N SER A 613 -49.21 6.58 11.21
CA SER A 613 -50.36 7.23 11.86
C SER A 613 -51.40 6.21 12.33
N LYS A 614 -51.60 6.21 13.65
CA LYS A 614 -52.54 5.40 14.42
C LYS A 614 -53.97 5.68 14.00
N ARG A 615 -54.54 4.84 13.14
CA ARG A 615 -55.96 4.46 13.24
C ARG A 615 -56.12 3.04 12.69
N ALA A 616 -56.58 2.17 13.57
CA ALA A 616 -56.99 0.82 13.26
C ALA A 616 -57.97 0.83 12.09
N SER A 617 -57.54 0.29 10.96
CA SER A 617 -58.41 -0.16 9.88
C SER A 617 -57.59 -1.13 9.04
N THR A 618 -58.28 -2.15 8.54
CA THR A 618 -57.84 -3.42 7.95
C THR A 618 -56.97 -3.32 6.68
N ASN A 619 -56.33 -2.19 6.42
CA ASN A 619 -55.40 -1.97 5.31
C ASN A 619 -54.09 -1.37 5.83
N ARG A 620 -53.09 -2.21 6.12
CA ARG A 620 -51.72 -1.76 6.41
C ARG A 620 -51.16 -1.09 5.15
N LYS A 621 -51.04 0.24 5.13
CA LYS A 621 -50.45 0.95 3.99
C LYS A 621 -49.00 0.50 3.78
N SER A 622 -48.67 0.11 2.55
CA SER A 622 -47.31 -0.25 2.12
C SER A 622 -46.32 0.88 2.39
N ILE A 623 -45.14 0.56 2.93
CA ILE A 623 -44.09 1.54 3.24
C ILE A 623 -43.19 1.72 2.02
N ALA A 624 -42.82 2.98 1.73
CA ALA A 624 -41.89 3.25 0.64
C ALA A 624 -40.45 2.92 1.06
N VAL A 625 -39.81 2.00 0.35
CA VAL A 625 -38.45 1.52 0.58
C VAL A 625 -37.51 2.11 -0.48
N PRO A 626 -36.31 2.56 -0.09
CA PRO A 626 -35.33 3.07 -1.04
C PRO A 626 -34.70 1.96 -1.88
N PRO A 627 -34.16 2.31 -3.07
CA PRO A 627 -33.44 1.36 -3.91
C PRO A 627 -32.29 0.66 -3.15
N PRO A 628 -31.95 -0.59 -3.52
CA PRO A 628 -30.89 -1.36 -2.86
C PRO A 628 -29.55 -0.62 -2.76
N GLY A 629 -29.17 0.14 -3.80
CA GLY A 629 -27.93 0.94 -3.80
C GLY A 629 -27.89 2.03 -2.72
N HIS A 630 -29.05 2.57 -2.32
CA HIS A 630 -29.13 3.54 -1.22
C HIS A 630 -28.95 2.84 0.13
N LEU A 631 -29.58 1.67 0.33
CA LEU A 631 -29.43 0.86 1.55
C LEU A 631 -27.98 0.39 1.73
N ALA A 632 -27.32 0.00 0.64
CA ALA A 632 -25.90 -0.36 0.62
C ALA A 632 -25.00 0.81 1.07
N LEU A 633 -25.28 2.04 0.59
CA LEU A 633 -24.57 3.24 1.01
C LEU A 633 -24.80 3.53 2.50
N LEU A 634 -26.05 3.47 2.99
CA LEU A 634 -26.35 3.70 4.41
C LEU A 634 -25.60 2.72 5.31
N ALA A 635 -25.54 1.44 4.93
CA ALA A 635 -24.78 0.44 5.69
C ALA A 635 -23.26 0.67 5.65
N THR A 636 -22.73 1.26 4.57
CA THR A 636 -21.33 1.70 4.50
C THR A 636 -21.07 2.87 5.45
N LEU A 637 -21.98 3.85 5.54
CA LEU A 637 -21.82 5.04 6.39
C LEU A 637 -21.71 4.69 7.89
N VAL A 638 -22.33 3.59 8.33
CA VAL A 638 -22.24 3.09 9.73
C VAL A 638 -20.78 2.84 10.17
N VAL A 639 -19.91 2.40 9.24
CA VAL A 639 -18.54 1.99 9.56
C VAL A 639 -17.47 2.85 8.87
N HIS A 640 -17.81 3.63 7.84
CA HIS A 640 -16.85 4.38 7.05
C HIS A 640 -16.02 5.37 7.90
N PRO A 641 -14.68 5.40 7.79
CA PRO A 641 -13.83 6.25 8.64
C PRO A 641 -14.16 7.75 8.60
N LEU A 642 -14.65 8.27 7.48
CA LEU A 642 -15.02 9.70 7.36
C LEU A 642 -16.23 10.10 8.23
N HIS A 643 -17.10 9.15 8.60
CA HIS A 643 -18.30 9.39 9.40
C HIS A 643 -18.20 8.79 10.81
N THR A 644 -17.05 8.19 11.13
CA THR A 644 -16.80 7.53 12.41
C THR A 644 -15.51 8.10 13.02
N THR A 645 -14.38 7.40 12.94
CA THR A 645 -13.15 7.79 13.64
C THR A 645 -12.40 8.99 13.06
N ARG A 646 -12.73 9.47 11.85
CA ARG A 646 -12.10 10.63 11.20
C ARG A 646 -13.08 11.74 10.83
N ALA A 647 -14.27 11.75 11.42
CA ALA A 647 -15.22 12.83 11.20
C ALA A 647 -14.63 14.18 11.63
N GLU A 648 -14.63 15.16 10.73
CA GLU A 648 -14.10 16.51 10.99
C GLU A 648 -15.13 17.43 11.67
N LYS A 649 -16.43 17.18 11.45
CA LYS A 649 -17.55 17.91 12.05
C LYS A 649 -18.38 16.98 12.93
N LYS A 650 -18.98 17.52 14.00
CA LYS A 650 -19.88 16.76 14.88
C LYS A 650 -21.08 16.18 14.12
N GLU A 651 -21.62 16.94 13.16
CA GLU A 651 -22.70 16.51 12.26
C GLU A 651 -22.39 15.21 11.50
N HIS A 652 -21.12 14.96 11.13
CA HIS A 652 -20.74 13.74 10.41
C HIS A 652 -20.69 12.50 11.31
N LEU A 653 -20.59 12.66 12.63
CA LEU A 653 -20.68 11.55 13.59
C LEU A 653 -22.12 11.05 13.72
N ASP A 654 -23.08 11.97 13.72
CA ASP A 654 -24.51 11.68 13.84
C ASP A 654 -25.05 10.93 12.61
N VAL A 655 -24.41 11.07 11.44
CA VAL A 655 -24.77 10.32 10.22
C VAL A 655 -24.70 8.82 10.44
N SER A 656 -23.68 8.33 11.16
CA SER A 656 -23.47 6.89 11.36
C SER A 656 -24.54 6.24 12.24
N SER A 657 -24.96 6.92 13.31
CA SER A 657 -26.05 6.47 14.18
C SER A 657 -27.41 6.59 13.50
N GLN A 658 -27.68 7.71 12.82
CA GLN A 658 -28.94 7.91 12.10
C GLN A 658 -29.14 6.89 10.96
N ALA A 659 -28.07 6.55 10.22
CA ALA A 659 -28.11 5.52 9.19
C ALA A 659 -28.43 4.15 9.77
N LEU A 660 -27.81 3.80 10.90
CA LEU A 660 -28.07 2.54 11.60
C LEU A 660 -29.50 2.47 12.15
N ASP A 661 -29.99 3.54 12.75
CA ASP A 661 -31.34 3.61 13.31
C ASP A 661 -32.39 3.45 12.21
N TYR A 662 -32.19 4.10 11.05
CA TYR A 662 -33.04 3.89 9.88
C TYR A 662 -33.03 2.42 9.43
N LEU A 663 -31.84 1.81 9.28
CA LEU A 663 -31.71 0.42 8.85
C LEU A 663 -32.35 -0.57 9.84
N ARG A 664 -32.23 -0.33 11.15
CA ARG A 664 -32.89 -1.15 12.19
C ARG A 664 -34.40 -0.95 12.21
N ASN A 665 -34.87 0.28 12.05
CA ASN A 665 -36.30 0.57 11.91
C ASN A 665 -36.87 -0.11 10.66
N LEU A 666 -36.13 -0.11 9.56
CA LEU A 666 -36.52 -0.81 8.34
C LEU A 666 -36.59 -2.33 8.55
N LEU A 667 -35.56 -2.93 9.18
CA LEU A 667 -35.54 -4.36 9.51
C LEU A 667 -36.71 -4.77 10.43
N THR A 668 -37.07 -3.94 11.41
CA THR A 668 -38.15 -4.25 12.36
C THR A 668 -39.54 -4.07 11.78
N ILE A 669 -39.74 -3.07 10.91
CA ILE A 669 -41.06 -2.72 10.37
C ILE A 669 -41.37 -3.46 9.06
N VAL A 670 -40.39 -3.53 8.15
CA VAL A 670 -40.56 -4.07 6.79
C VAL A 670 -39.96 -5.47 6.66
N GLY A 671 -38.99 -5.84 7.51
CA GLY A 671 -38.37 -7.16 7.44
C GLY A 671 -37.33 -7.29 6.33
N PRO A 672 -36.47 -8.32 6.41
CA PRO A 672 -35.35 -8.47 5.49
C PRO A 672 -35.75 -8.82 4.05
N ILE A 673 -36.81 -9.61 3.86
CA ILE A 673 -37.27 -10.00 2.52
C ILE A 673 -37.91 -8.81 1.79
N ASN A 674 -38.91 -8.14 2.41
CA ASN A 674 -39.60 -7.02 1.77
C ASN A 674 -38.72 -5.77 1.60
N ALA A 675 -37.69 -5.59 2.44
CA ALA A 675 -36.71 -4.51 2.29
C ALA A 675 -35.61 -4.80 1.25
N ASP A 676 -35.60 -6.02 0.68
CA ASP A 676 -34.61 -6.49 -0.29
C ASP A 676 -33.16 -6.35 0.20
N PHE A 677 -32.90 -6.71 1.47
CA PHE A 677 -31.54 -6.69 2.02
C PHE A 677 -30.61 -7.69 1.34
N ARG A 678 -31.16 -8.75 0.74
CA ARG A 678 -30.39 -9.73 -0.03
C ARG A 678 -29.68 -9.05 -1.21
N THR A 679 -30.40 -8.23 -1.98
CA THR A 679 -29.80 -7.48 -3.10
C THR A 679 -28.93 -6.33 -2.61
N ALA A 680 -29.37 -5.59 -1.58
CA ALA A 680 -28.63 -4.44 -1.05
C ALA A 680 -27.26 -4.80 -0.43
N PHE A 681 -27.16 -5.95 0.24
CA PHE A 681 -25.94 -6.37 0.96
C PHE A 681 -25.17 -7.48 0.24
N ARG A 682 -25.38 -7.61 -1.07
CA ARG A 682 -24.57 -8.50 -1.90
C ARG A 682 -23.17 -7.92 -2.09
N PHE A 683 -22.14 -8.70 -1.77
CA PHE A 683 -20.78 -8.35 -2.16
C PHE A 683 -20.60 -8.66 -3.65
N HIS A 684 -20.05 -7.70 -4.37
CA HIS A 684 -19.85 -7.81 -5.81
C HIS A 684 -18.48 -8.43 -6.04
N SER A 685 -18.44 -9.76 -6.07
CA SER A 685 -17.25 -10.50 -6.51
C SER A 685 -17.08 -10.34 -8.01
N ILE A 686 -15.83 -10.37 -8.41
CA ILE A 686 -15.39 -9.99 -9.74
C ILE A 686 -14.91 -11.32 -10.36
N PRO A 687 -15.75 -12.07 -11.11
CA PRO A 687 -15.52 -13.48 -11.49
C PRO A 687 -14.37 -13.73 -12.46
N ARG A 688 -13.35 -14.52 -12.13
CA ARG A 688 -12.24 -14.89 -13.04
C ARG A 688 -12.63 -15.83 -14.20
N PHE A 689 -12.65 -15.28 -15.43
CA PHE A 689 -12.51 -15.91 -16.77
C PHE A 689 -13.49 -17.01 -17.26
N GLY A 690 -14.06 -16.79 -18.47
CA GLY A 690 -14.61 -17.82 -19.36
C GLY A 690 -14.51 -17.43 -20.84
N ARG A 691 -13.73 -18.19 -21.63
CA ARG A 691 -13.73 -18.17 -23.12
C ARG A 691 -14.72 -19.22 -23.64
N ARG A 692 -15.61 -18.87 -24.58
CA ARG A 692 -15.99 -19.76 -25.71
C ARG A 692 -16.72 -19.02 -26.85
N TRP A 693 -16.55 -19.60 -28.04
CA TRP A 693 -16.90 -19.22 -29.40
C TRP A 693 -18.27 -18.59 -29.67
N GLY A 694 -18.34 -17.76 -30.72
CA GLY A 694 -19.58 -17.17 -31.22
C GLY A 694 -20.33 -17.97 -32.28
N GLN A 695 -21.55 -17.52 -32.58
CA GLN A 695 -22.24 -17.73 -33.86
C GLN A 695 -23.50 -16.84 -33.95
N HIS A 696 -23.96 -16.69 -35.20
CA HIS A 696 -25.24 -16.15 -35.72
C HIS A 696 -25.21 -14.72 -36.25
N THR A 697 -25.12 -14.52 -37.57
CA THR A 697 -26.11 -14.73 -38.66
C THR A 697 -27.32 -13.79 -38.59
N HIS A 698 -27.50 -13.11 -39.72
CA HIS A 698 -28.48 -12.07 -40.08
C HIS A 698 -29.97 -12.48 -39.99
N ALA A 699 -30.80 -11.43 -40.07
CA ALA A 699 -32.23 -11.33 -40.39
C ALA A 699 -33.15 -11.19 -39.15
N ASN A 700 -34.17 -10.32 -39.12
CA ASN A 700 -34.74 -9.40 -40.10
C ASN A 700 -35.55 -8.31 -39.36
N ASP A 701 -35.68 -7.12 -39.94
CA ASP A 701 -36.71 -6.13 -39.61
C ASP A 701 -38.11 -6.69 -39.85
N SER A 702 -39.00 -6.56 -38.85
CA SER A 702 -40.40 -6.12 -38.95
C SER A 702 -41.24 -6.66 -37.78
N ASP A 703 -41.48 -5.83 -36.76
CA ASP A 703 -42.84 -5.43 -36.38
C ASP A 703 -42.79 -4.49 -35.18
N ALA A 704 -43.45 -3.35 -35.34
CA ALA A 704 -43.64 -2.35 -34.32
C ALA A 704 -44.82 -2.73 -33.41
N SER A 705 -44.64 -2.61 -32.09
CA SER A 705 -45.64 -1.99 -31.21
C SER A 705 -45.06 -1.71 -29.82
N ASP A 706 -45.32 -0.49 -29.36
CA ASP A 706 -45.01 0.12 -28.06
C ASP A 706 -45.17 -0.78 -26.83
N ALA A 707 -44.15 -0.79 -25.94
CA ALA A 707 -44.30 -0.68 -24.49
C ALA A 707 -42.93 -0.52 -23.78
N ASP A 708 -42.70 0.72 -23.34
CA ASP A 708 -41.98 1.21 -22.15
C ASP A 708 -40.46 1.03 -21.92
N VAL A 709 -39.87 2.21 -21.68
CA VAL A 709 -38.50 2.61 -21.35
C VAL A 709 -38.40 2.79 -19.83
N ASP A 710 -37.37 2.25 -19.16
CA ASP A 710 -36.71 2.84 -17.96
C ASP A 710 -35.81 1.82 -17.23
N GLY A 711 -34.51 1.76 -17.57
CA GLY A 711 -33.53 0.87 -16.89
C GLY A 711 -32.23 1.53 -16.42
N ASP A 712 -31.93 2.76 -16.85
CA ASP A 712 -30.61 3.40 -16.65
C ASP A 712 -30.53 4.37 -15.43
N GLU A 713 -31.59 4.52 -14.63
CA GLU A 713 -31.66 5.58 -13.59
C GLU A 713 -31.15 5.20 -12.17
N GLU A 714 -30.81 3.94 -11.87
CA GLU A 714 -30.74 3.48 -10.45
C GLU A 714 -29.38 3.53 -9.74
N HIS A 715 -28.28 3.87 -10.42
CA HIS A 715 -26.95 3.87 -9.81
C HIS A 715 -26.57 5.26 -9.25
N LEU A 716 -26.14 5.30 -7.97
CA LEU A 716 -25.55 6.49 -7.34
C LEU A 716 -24.14 6.73 -7.91
N ARG A 717 -23.82 7.95 -8.32
CA ARG A 717 -22.49 8.30 -8.90
C ARG A 717 -21.42 8.66 -7.86
N GLY A 718 -21.80 8.70 -6.58
CA GLY A 718 -20.93 9.11 -5.47
C GLY A 718 -19.69 8.22 -5.27
N LYS A 719 -18.60 8.83 -4.82
CA LYS A 719 -17.35 8.11 -4.51
C LYS A 719 -17.52 7.09 -3.37
N ILE A 720 -18.30 7.44 -2.34
CA ILE A 720 -18.59 6.55 -1.19
C ILE A 720 -19.55 5.42 -1.56
N SER A 721 -20.47 5.62 -2.51
CA SER A 721 -21.38 4.56 -2.97
C SER A 721 -20.73 3.55 -3.90
N ASN A 722 -19.68 3.94 -4.64
CA ASN A 722 -19.04 3.09 -5.65
C ASN A 722 -17.61 2.67 -5.27
N GLU A 723 -16.63 3.57 -5.36
CA GLU A 723 -15.20 3.26 -5.23
C GLU A 723 -14.75 3.01 -3.78
N SER A 724 -15.38 3.67 -2.80
CA SER A 724 -15.05 3.53 -1.37
C SER A 724 -16.19 2.92 -0.55
N SER A 725 -17.07 2.16 -1.22
CA SER A 725 -18.15 1.40 -0.59
C SER A 725 -17.61 0.18 0.14
N LEU A 726 -18.28 -0.22 1.23
CA LEU A 726 -17.95 -1.44 1.95
C LEU A 726 -18.09 -2.67 1.06
N TRP A 727 -19.12 -2.68 0.20
CA TRP A 727 -19.53 -3.82 -0.61
C TRP A 727 -18.69 -4.04 -1.87
N SER A 728 -17.90 -3.04 -2.25
CA SER A 728 -16.93 -3.10 -3.36
C SER A 728 -15.49 -3.27 -2.87
N ARG A 729 -15.14 -2.74 -1.68
CA ARG A 729 -13.79 -2.85 -1.11
C ARG A 729 -13.59 -4.09 -0.23
N GLY A 730 -14.64 -4.56 0.43
CA GLY A 730 -14.60 -5.88 1.07
C GLY A 730 -14.61 -6.95 -0.03
N GLN A 731 -13.59 -7.83 -0.06
CA GLN A 731 -13.47 -8.86 -1.09
C GLN A 731 -14.69 -9.80 -1.07
N ASP A 732 -15.12 -10.16 0.15
CA ASP A 732 -16.32 -10.94 0.44
C ASP A 732 -16.78 -10.65 1.88
N PHE A 733 -17.90 -11.27 2.26
CA PHE A 733 -18.42 -11.14 3.62
C PHE A 733 -17.43 -11.68 4.68
N TRP A 734 -16.78 -12.81 4.43
CA TRP A 734 -15.91 -13.47 5.41
C TRP A 734 -14.60 -12.73 5.66
N SER A 735 -13.99 -12.15 4.63
CA SER A 735 -12.83 -11.27 4.72
C SER A 735 -13.17 -9.99 5.48
N THR A 736 -14.36 -9.44 5.26
CA THR A 736 -14.90 -8.29 6.00
C THR A 736 -15.05 -8.60 7.48
N VAL A 737 -15.63 -9.76 7.81
CA VAL A 737 -15.76 -10.26 9.18
C VAL A 737 -14.39 -10.54 9.81
N GLY A 738 -13.46 -11.15 9.06
CA GLY A 738 -12.11 -11.43 9.53
C GLY A 738 -11.34 -10.15 9.91
N TRP A 739 -11.49 -9.07 9.11
CA TRP A 739 -10.92 -7.77 9.45
C TRP A 739 -11.60 -7.12 10.66
N ALA A 740 -12.93 -7.21 10.76
CA ALA A 740 -13.68 -6.73 11.93
C ALA A 740 -13.21 -7.41 13.23
N PHE A 741 -12.97 -8.73 13.19
CA PHE A 741 -12.44 -9.46 14.33
C PHE A 741 -10.96 -9.12 14.63
N ASN A 742 -10.11 -8.87 13.63
CA ASN A 742 -8.77 -8.32 13.88
C ASN A 742 -8.82 -6.95 14.58
N CYS A 743 -9.83 -6.11 14.28
CA CYS A 743 -10.02 -4.84 14.98
C CYS A 743 -10.36 -5.02 16.47
N SER A 744 -11.02 -6.12 16.86
CA SER A 744 -11.37 -6.40 18.27
C SER A 744 -10.15 -6.56 19.18
N THR A 745 -9.02 -7.05 18.64
CA THR A 745 -7.77 -7.23 19.37
C THR A 745 -6.77 -6.10 19.12
N LEU A 746 -6.61 -5.68 17.87
CA LEU A 746 -5.60 -4.69 17.47
C LEU A 746 -6.04 -3.24 17.64
N TYR A 747 -7.32 -2.94 17.43
CA TYR A 747 -7.84 -1.57 17.30
C TYR A 747 -9.17 -1.33 18.05
N PRO A 748 -9.17 -1.27 19.41
CA PRO A 748 -10.39 -1.14 20.20
C PRO A 748 -11.29 0.07 19.84
N ASN A 749 -10.70 1.17 19.39
CA ASN A 749 -11.46 2.37 18.98
C ASN A 749 -12.20 2.16 17.64
N ARG A 750 -11.69 1.32 16.75
CA ARG A 750 -12.39 0.93 15.50
C ARG A 750 -13.39 -0.18 15.78
N TRP A 751 -13.09 -1.06 16.72
CA TRP A 751 -13.98 -2.15 17.13
C TRP A 751 -15.37 -1.66 17.55
N GLN A 752 -15.50 -0.49 18.18
CA GLN A 752 -16.81 0.05 18.58
C GLN A 752 -17.79 0.20 17.40
N TYR A 753 -17.31 0.61 16.22
CA TYR A 753 -18.15 0.75 15.02
C TYR A 753 -18.35 -0.58 14.31
N TRP A 754 -17.28 -1.40 14.20
CA TRP A 754 -17.37 -2.75 13.64
C TRP A 754 -18.29 -3.66 14.44
N LYS A 755 -18.30 -3.56 15.76
CA LYS A 755 -19.19 -4.28 16.68
C LYS A 755 -20.66 -3.97 16.39
N VAL A 756 -20.97 -2.70 16.15
CA VAL A 756 -22.33 -2.25 15.89
C VAL A 756 -22.80 -2.67 14.50
N TRP A 757 -21.95 -2.51 13.49
CA TRP A 757 -22.22 -2.99 12.13
C TRP A 757 -22.37 -4.51 12.08
N LEU A 758 -21.46 -5.27 12.70
CA LEU A 758 -21.51 -6.73 12.74
C LEU A 758 -22.74 -7.22 13.53
N GLY A 759 -23.11 -6.53 14.60
CA GLY A 759 -24.35 -6.77 15.33
C GLY A 759 -25.57 -6.63 14.42
N PHE A 760 -25.68 -5.51 13.69
CA PHE A 760 -26.77 -5.30 12.73
C PHE A 760 -26.79 -6.36 11.63
N MET A 761 -25.65 -6.69 11.02
CA MET A 761 -25.58 -7.72 9.98
C MET A 761 -26.00 -9.09 10.49
N LEU A 762 -25.62 -9.45 11.72
CA LEU A 762 -26.08 -10.69 12.35
C LEU A 762 -27.59 -10.67 12.62
N ASP A 763 -28.14 -9.53 13.06
CA ASP A 763 -29.59 -9.40 13.27
C ASP A 763 -30.35 -9.53 11.94
N VAL A 764 -29.82 -9.00 10.84
CA VAL A 764 -30.35 -9.18 9.48
C VAL A 764 -30.29 -10.64 9.05
N LEU A 765 -29.14 -11.31 9.22
CA LEU A 765 -28.96 -12.72 8.84
C LEU A 765 -29.86 -13.66 9.66
N GLU A 766 -30.00 -13.41 10.96
CA GLU A 766 -30.90 -14.19 11.84
C GLU A 766 -32.37 -13.94 11.51
N ALA A 767 -32.75 -12.69 11.20
CA ALA A 767 -34.11 -12.35 10.80
C ALA A 767 -34.46 -12.95 9.43
N ASP A 768 -33.55 -12.88 8.46
CA ASP A 768 -33.73 -13.46 7.11
C ASP A 768 -33.88 -14.97 7.20
N TRP A 769 -33.03 -15.64 8.00
CA TRP A 769 -33.15 -17.08 8.24
C TRP A 769 -34.50 -17.46 8.87
N LYS A 770 -34.93 -16.74 9.91
CA LYS A 770 -36.21 -17.00 10.60
C LYS A 770 -37.42 -16.71 9.71
N GLU A 771 -37.37 -15.64 8.92
CA GLU A 771 -38.46 -15.26 8.02
C GLU A 771 -38.65 -16.30 6.92
N ARG A 772 -37.55 -16.75 6.29
CA ARG A 772 -37.57 -17.82 5.27
C ARG A 772 -38.00 -19.16 5.85
N GLU A 773 -37.55 -19.48 7.06
CA GLU A 773 -38.04 -20.65 7.80
C GLU A 773 -39.55 -20.60 8.03
N ARG A 774 -40.11 -19.43 8.33
CA ARG A 774 -41.56 -19.25 8.48
C ARG A 774 -42.27 -19.40 7.13
N CYS A 775 -41.76 -18.79 6.06
CA CYS A 775 -42.32 -18.93 4.71
C CYS A 775 -42.38 -20.40 4.29
N ASP A 776 -41.30 -21.16 4.47
CA ASP A 776 -41.28 -22.59 4.17
C ASP A 776 -42.32 -23.39 4.99
N LYS A 777 -42.49 -23.07 6.28
CA LYS A 777 -43.51 -23.69 7.15
C LYS A 777 -44.93 -23.34 6.71
N GLU A 778 -45.15 -22.11 6.23
CA GLU A 778 -46.45 -21.66 5.72
C GLU A 778 -46.77 -22.32 4.38
N THR A 779 -45.79 -22.40 3.47
CA THR A 779 -45.92 -23.17 2.22
C THR A 779 -46.21 -24.63 2.50
N HIS A 780 -45.51 -25.25 3.46
CA HIS A 780 -45.75 -26.65 3.86
C HIS A 780 -47.19 -26.87 4.35
N ARG A 781 -47.69 -25.97 5.21
CA ARG A 781 -49.08 -26.01 5.68
C ARG A 781 -50.08 -25.81 4.55
N ALA A 782 -49.75 -25.01 3.54
CA ALA A 782 -50.61 -24.78 2.39
C ALA A 782 -50.63 -25.97 1.40
N THR A 783 -49.52 -26.72 1.28
CA THR A 783 -49.39 -27.86 0.35
C THR A 783 -49.79 -29.21 0.97
N GLY A 784 -50.10 -29.26 2.27
CA GLY A 784 -50.46 -30.48 3.02
C GLY A 784 -49.30 -31.09 3.80
N GLU A 785 -49.58 -31.64 4.99
CA GLU A 785 -48.58 -32.11 5.99
C GLU A 785 -47.87 -33.44 5.64
N ASP A 786 -48.32 -34.17 4.61
CA ASP A 786 -47.82 -35.53 4.28
C ASP A 786 -46.52 -35.56 3.43
N GLY A 787 -45.80 -34.44 3.31
CA GLY A 787 -44.58 -34.30 2.49
C GLY A 787 -43.33 -33.85 3.26
N GLU A 788 -42.15 -33.91 2.64
CA GLU A 788 -40.93 -33.32 3.20
C GLU A 788 -41.08 -31.78 3.23
N MET A 789 -40.64 -31.12 4.33
CA MET A 789 -40.78 -29.67 4.47
C MET A 789 -40.11 -28.95 3.27
N PRO A 790 -40.79 -28.05 2.54
CA PRO A 790 -40.20 -27.25 1.48
C PRO A 790 -39.00 -26.47 2.01
N ARG A 791 -37.92 -26.40 1.22
CA ARG A 791 -36.70 -25.65 1.57
C ARG A 791 -36.42 -24.49 0.61
N GLU A 792 -37.31 -24.25 -0.34
CA GLU A 792 -37.13 -23.30 -1.44
C GLU A 792 -36.86 -21.88 -0.94
N SER A 793 -37.55 -21.42 0.12
CA SER A 793 -37.33 -20.08 0.67
C SER A 793 -36.00 -20.00 1.41
N ARG A 794 -35.62 -21.05 2.16
CA ARG A 794 -34.34 -21.11 2.89
C ARG A 794 -33.12 -21.23 1.99
N GLU A 795 -33.21 -21.87 0.82
CA GLU A 795 -32.11 -21.95 -0.15
C GLU A 795 -31.65 -20.57 -0.62
N GLU A 796 -32.56 -19.61 -0.61
CA GLU A 796 -32.29 -18.22 -0.94
C GLU A 796 -31.80 -17.35 0.24
N ALA A 797 -31.58 -17.93 1.42
CA ALA A 797 -31.13 -17.20 2.59
C ALA A 797 -29.79 -16.47 2.36
N MET A 798 -29.66 -15.27 2.90
CA MET A 798 -28.46 -14.44 2.78
C MET A 798 -27.21 -15.14 3.32
N ILE A 799 -27.35 -15.96 4.37
CA ILE A 799 -26.22 -16.73 4.90
C ILE A 799 -25.70 -17.77 3.90
N LEU A 800 -26.59 -18.43 3.14
CA LEU A 800 -26.21 -19.36 2.08
C LEU A 800 -25.58 -18.61 0.91
N MET A 801 -26.10 -17.44 0.55
CA MET A 801 -25.46 -16.55 -0.42
C MET A 801 -23.99 -16.26 -0.06
N TYR A 802 -23.67 -16.00 1.21
CA TYR A 802 -22.28 -15.80 1.65
C TYR A 802 -21.47 -17.09 1.81
N MET A 803 -22.11 -18.24 1.99
CA MET A 803 -21.43 -19.56 2.01
C MET A 803 -21.11 -20.08 0.60
N ASP A 804 -21.91 -19.70 -0.39
CA ASP A 804 -21.85 -20.21 -1.77
C ASP A 804 -21.17 -19.25 -2.76
N GLN A 805 -20.62 -18.13 -2.29
CA GLN A 805 -19.86 -17.18 -3.12
C GLN A 805 -18.69 -17.88 -3.85
N GLN A 806 -18.78 -18.01 -5.18
CA GLN A 806 -17.89 -18.87 -6.00
C GLN A 806 -16.58 -18.22 -6.51
N ASP A 807 -16.34 -16.93 -6.30
CA ASP A 807 -15.36 -16.19 -7.10
C ASP A 807 -13.98 -15.91 -6.47
N GLY A 808 -13.71 -16.36 -5.25
CA GLY A 808 -12.38 -16.29 -4.64
C GLY A 808 -11.84 -17.69 -4.43
N ARG A 809 -10.64 -18.00 -4.95
CA ARG A 809 -9.95 -19.28 -4.70
C ARG A 809 -10.08 -19.67 -3.22
N THR A 810 -10.84 -20.73 -2.93
CA THR A 810 -10.79 -21.47 -1.65
C THR A 810 -11.37 -20.79 -0.40
N TYR A 811 -12.64 -20.37 -0.40
CA TYR A 811 -13.42 -20.33 0.86
C TYR A 811 -14.34 -21.55 0.96
N GLY A 812 -13.75 -22.74 0.90
CA GLY A 812 -14.36 -23.88 1.58
C GLY A 812 -14.50 -23.56 3.08
N ILE A 813 -15.20 -24.42 3.81
CA ILE A 813 -15.40 -24.33 5.27
C ILE A 813 -14.15 -23.82 6.04
N LYS A 814 -12.94 -24.24 5.63
CA LYS A 814 -11.65 -23.78 6.19
C LYS A 814 -11.44 -22.26 6.15
N GLY A 815 -11.81 -21.58 5.07
CA GLY A 815 -11.65 -20.14 4.95
C GLY A 815 -12.62 -19.36 5.83
N ILE A 816 -13.88 -19.82 5.90
CA ILE A 816 -14.91 -19.30 6.81
C ILE A 816 -14.42 -19.40 8.26
N LEU A 817 -13.88 -20.56 8.65
CA LEU A 817 -13.33 -20.79 9.98
C LEU A 817 -12.10 -19.90 10.24
N LYS A 818 -11.23 -19.69 9.24
CA LYS A 818 -10.09 -18.77 9.37
C LYS A 818 -10.54 -17.34 9.66
N ALA A 819 -11.63 -16.87 9.05
CA ALA A 819 -12.23 -15.57 9.33
C ALA A 819 -12.86 -15.53 10.73
N LEU A 820 -13.62 -16.57 11.07
CA LEU A 820 -14.26 -16.71 12.37
C LEU A 820 -13.27 -16.69 13.54
N PHE A 821 -12.06 -17.19 13.34
CA PHE A 821 -11.00 -17.27 14.35
C PHE A 821 -9.88 -16.25 14.16
N ALA A 822 -10.11 -15.19 13.38
CA ALA A 822 -9.17 -14.09 13.24
C ALA A 822 -8.83 -13.48 14.61
N ASP A 823 -7.55 -13.48 14.99
CA ASP A 823 -7.05 -13.17 16.32
C ASP A 823 -6.20 -11.88 16.38
N GLY A 824 -5.94 -11.25 15.23
CA GLY A 824 -5.05 -10.11 15.09
C GLY A 824 -3.56 -10.48 15.08
N SER A 825 -3.19 -11.76 15.00
CA SER A 825 -1.81 -12.17 14.72
C SER A 825 -1.34 -11.63 13.37
N GLU A 826 -0.02 -11.61 13.10
CA GLU A 826 0.50 -11.17 11.80
C GLU A 826 -0.04 -12.03 10.63
N ILE A 827 -0.29 -13.32 10.89
CA ILE A 827 -0.87 -14.25 9.92
C ILE A 827 -2.35 -13.91 9.66
N SER A 828 -3.11 -13.61 10.71
CA SER A 828 -4.51 -13.18 10.58
C SER A 828 -4.63 -11.79 9.93
N SER A 829 -3.73 -10.86 10.27
CA SER A 829 -3.70 -9.48 9.75
C SER A 829 -3.24 -9.39 8.30
N SER A 830 -2.43 -10.36 7.84
CA SER A 830 -2.05 -10.48 6.44
C SER A 830 -3.11 -11.19 5.59
N ALA A 831 -3.89 -12.10 6.19
CA ALA A 831 -5.01 -12.80 5.54
C ALA A 831 -6.25 -11.90 5.38
N PHE A 832 -6.54 -11.07 6.38
CA PHE A 832 -7.67 -10.14 6.36
C PHE A 832 -7.13 -8.72 6.43
N ARG A 833 -7.11 -8.03 5.28
CA ARG A 833 -6.52 -6.69 5.12
C ARG A 833 -7.50 -5.60 5.55
N GLU A 834 -6.95 -4.40 5.79
CA GLU A 834 -7.72 -3.17 5.99
C GLU A 834 -8.72 -2.96 4.84
N ILE A 835 -10.00 -2.77 5.18
CA ILE A 835 -11.07 -2.53 4.19
C ILE A 835 -11.01 -1.08 3.69
N PHE A 836 -10.86 -0.13 4.61
CA PHE A 836 -10.77 1.29 4.29
C PHE A 836 -9.32 1.80 4.38
N ASP A 837 -8.96 2.75 3.52
CA ASP A 837 -7.59 3.24 3.44
C ASP A 837 -7.14 3.88 4.77
N ARG A 838 -6.07 3.31 5.35
CA ARG A 838 -5.41 3.73 6.59
C ARG A 838 -6.31 3.63 7.82
N GLU A 839 -7.40 2.87 7.76
CA GLU A 839 -8.53 2.81 8.70
C GLU A 839 -8.18 3.07 10.20
N PRO A 840 -7.14 2.44 10.80
CA PRO A 840 -6.80 2.64 12.21
C PRO A 840 -6.27 4.04 12.58
N LYS A 841 -6.01 4.92 11.61
CA LYS A 841 -5.63 6.32 11.88
C LYS A 841 -6.84 7.14 12.31
N GLY A 842 -6.76 7.74 13.51
CA GLY A 842 -7.78 8.64 14.07
C GLY A 842 -7.90 9.99 13.33
N PRO A 843 -8.69 10.94 13.86
CA PRO A 843 -8.98 12.20 13.20
C PRO A 843 -7.71 13.03 13.04
N ARG A 844 -7.59 13.76 11.92
CA ARG A 844 -6.52 14.75 11.75
C ARG A 844 -6.72 15.83 12.82
N LYS A 845 -5.76 16.01 13.72
CA LYS A 845 -5.78 17.15 14.65
C LYS A 845 -5.84 18.45 13.85
N GLN A 846 -6.94 19.19 13.95
CA GLN A 846 -6.98 20.57 13.46
C GLN A 846 -5.96 21.39 14.25
N PRO A 847 -5.16 22.25 13.61
CA PRO A 847 -4.28 23.16 14.32
C PRO A 847 -5.16 24.13 15.13
N ASN A 848 -4.89 24.29 16.43
CA ASN A 848 -5.61 25.22 17.31
C ASN A 848 -5.56 26.64 16.73
N LYS A 849 -6.62 27.05 16.02
CA LYS A 849 -6.90 28.46 15.77
C LYS A 849 -7.47 29.04 17.05
N ARG A 850 -6.66 29.84 17.75
CA ARG A 850 -7.13 30.74 18.81
C ARG A 850 -8.24 31.63 18.22
N LYS A 851 -9.50 31.42 18.61
CA LYS A 851 -10.54 32.46 18.49
C LYS A 851 -10.17 33.56 19.48
N ARG A 852 -9.79 34.73 18.95
CA ARG A 852 -9.56 35.96 19.71
C ARG A 852 -10.89 36.71 19.66
N GLU A 853 -11.62 36.77 20.76
CA GLU A 853 -12.71 37.73 20.91
C GLU A 853 -12.06 39.12 20.95
N GLN A 854 -12.30 39.94 19.92
CA GLN A 854 -11.91 41.34 19.89
C GLN A 854 -13.16 42.18 20.17
N VAL A 855 -13.10 42.93 21.26
CA VAL A 855 -14.04 44.01 21.61
C VAL A 855 -13.93 45.10 20.55
N LEU A 856 -15.06 45.52 19.99
CA LEU A 856 -15.16 46.62 19.02
C LEU A 856 -14.83 47.96 19.70
N ASP A 857 -13.93 48.74 19.08
CA ASP A 857 -13.55 50.08 19.50
C ASP A 857 -14.32 51.10 18.65
N LEU A 858 -15.40 51.65 19.21
CA LEU A 858 -16.33 52.59 18.57
C LEU A 858 -15.80 54.03 18.53
N GLU A 859 -14.65 54.34 19.15
CA GLU A 859 -14.11 55.71 19.22
C GLU A 859 -13.13 56.04 18.07
N ASN A 860 -12.77 55.08 17.21
CA ASN A 860 -11.67 55.20 16.24
C ASN A 860 -12.04 54.97 14.75
N ASP A 861 -13.32 55.10 14.35
CA ASP A 861 -13.78 55.11 12.94
C ASP A 861 -13.19 54.02 12.01
N LYS A 862 -13.03 52.79 12.53
CA LYS A 862 -12.63 51.63 11.72
C LYS A 862 -13.84 50.77 11.38
N PHE A 863 -14.38 50.97 10.18
CA PHE A 863 -15.42 50.13 9.61
C PHE A 863 -14.78 48.91 8.92
N GLY A 864 -15.14 47.71 9.38
CA GLY A 864 -14.83 46.45 8.71
C GLY A 864 -16.06 46.01 7.90
N ASP A 865 -15.82 45.58 6.66
CA ASP A 865 -16.86 45.14 5.72
C ASP A 865 -17.65 43.95 6.26
N TYR A 866 -18.97 44.08 6.20
CA TYR A 866 -19.96 43.07 6.55
C TYR A 866 -20.18 42.10 5.39
N PHE A 867 -20.06 40.80 5.66
CA PHE A 867 -20.97 39.79 5.12
C PHE A 867 -21.23 38.73 6.21
N GLU A 868 -22.53 38.55 6.45
CA GLU A 868 -23.24 37.72 7.43
C GLU A 868 -23.01 36.21 7.16
N GLU A 869 -23.30 35.23 8.02
CA GLU A 869 -24.43 35.06 8.96
C GLU A 869 -24.06 34.19 10.18
N GLU A 870 -24.78 34.44 11.27
CA GLU A 870 -24.80 33.72 12.53
C GLU A 870 -25.57 32.39 12.46
N SER A 871 -25.23 31.42 13.32
CA SER A 871 -26.26 30.64 14.02
C SER A 871 -25.73 29.91 15.26
N GLN A 872 -26.17 30.45 16.41
CA GLN A 872 -26.75 29.76 17.57
C GLN A 872 -25.96 28.65 18.26
N SER A 873 -25.36 29.07 19.38
CA SER A 873 -25.05 28.28 20.57
C SER A 873 -26.33 27.76 21.24
N SER A 874 -26.45 26.44 21.42
CA SER A 874 -27.31 25.83 22.43
C SER A 874 -26.44 25.08 23.44
N GLY A 875 -26.38 25.59 24.66
CA GLY A 875 -25.80 24.90 25.81
C GLY A 875 -26.64 23.69 26.19
N ILE A 876 -26.04 22.51 26.11
CA ILE A 876 -26.48 21.32 26.85
C ILE A 876 -25.20 20.67 27.40
N SER A 877 -25.15 20.57 28.72
CA SER A 877 -24.16 19.89 29.52
C SER A 877 -24.13 18.39 29.22
N GLU A 878 -22.97 17.84 28.88
CA GLU A 878 -22.71 16.40 28.97
C GLU A 878 -21.80 16.08 30.18
N PRO A 879 -21.92 14.87 30.77
CA PRO A 879 -21.57 14.56 32.16
C PRO A 879 -20.07 14.29 32.36
N PRO A 880 -19.59 14.08 33.61
CA PRO A 880 -18.17 14.07 33.91
C PRO A 880 -17.43 12.93 33.19
N THR A 881 -16.32 13.29 32.55
CA THR A 881 -15.35 12.40 31.90
C THR A 881 -14.98 11.21 32.81
N PRO A 882 -15.13 9.94 32.36
CA PRO A 882 -14.56 8.80 33.05
C PRO A 882 -13.03 8.91 33.06
N GLN A 883 -12.41 8.64 34.20
CA GLN A 883 -10.97 8.66 34.40
C GLN A 883 -10.23 7.87 33.29
N LYS A 884 -9.19 8.47 32.70
CA LYS A 884 -8.29 7.80 31.75
C LYS A 884 -7.61 6.59 32.43
N PRO A 885 -7.76 5.36 31.93
CA PRO A 885 -6.82 4.31 32.27
C PRO A 885 -5.46 4.67 31.68
N LYS A 886 -4.46 4.86 32.55
CA LYS A 886 -3.05 4.94 32.17
C LYS A 886 -2.63 3.58 31.55
N ASP A 887 -1.77 3.67 30.54
CA ASP A 887 -1.01 2.59 29.88
C ASP A 887 -1.71 1.78 28.77
N LYS A 888 -1.37 2.10 27.51
CA LYS A 888 -1.39 1.12 26.40
C LYS A 888 -0.22 1.35 25.42
N ARG A 889 0.92 0.76 25.75
CA ARG A 889 1.83 0.04 24.81
C ARG A 889 2.83 -0.81 25.61
N LYS A 890 2.29 -1.70 26.44
CA LYS A 890 2.89 -2.99 26.80
C LYS A 890 1.80 -4.05 26.68
N SER A 891 1.76 -4.74 25.54
CA SER A 891 1.29 -6.14 25.32
C SER A 891 1.30 -6.37 23.80
N GLY A 892 1.87 -7.42 23.20
CA GLY A 892 1.80 -8.82 23.62
C GLY A 892 2.90 -9.27 24.57
N SER A 893 2.57 -9.21 25.86
CA SER A 893 2.75 -10.39 26.69
C SER A 893 1.60 -11.30 26.29
N ALA A 894 1.91 -12.50 25.81
CA ALA A 894 0.91 -13.56 25.68
C ALA A 894 0.41 -13.87 27.10
N GLY A 895 -0.74 -13.30 27.49
CA GLY A 895 -1.25 -13.48 28.85
C GLY A 895 -2.17 -12.40 29.45
N ALA A 896 -2.52 -11.30 28.78
CA ALA A 896 -3.45 -10.30 29.35
C ALA A 896 -4.79 -10.23 28.59
N TYR A 897 -5.91 -10.33 29.32
CA TYR A 897 -7.29 -10.18 28.83
C TYR A 897 -7.45 -8.86 28.05
N GLN A 898 -7.66 -8.94 26.74
CA GLN A 898 -8.07 -7.79 25.93
C GLN A 898 -9.61 -7.69 25.95
N PRO A 899 -10.22 -6.58 26.42
CA PRO A 899 -11.68 -6.46 26.53
C PRO A 899 -12.42 -6.68 25.20
N GLY A 900 -11.87 -6.21 24.09
CA GLY A 900 -12.49 -6.37 22.77
C GLY A 900 -12.56 -7.83 22.30
N LEU A 901 -11.60 -8.67 22.70
CA LEU A 901 -11.63 -10.10 22.40
C LEU A 901 -12.82 -10.78 23.08
N VAL A 902 -13.06 -10.50 24.37
CA VAL A 902 -14.19 -11.05 25.13
C VAL A 902 -15.53 -10.69 24.47
N GLU A 903 -15.68 -9.42 24.08
CA GLU A 903 -16.89 -8.96 23.38
C GLU A 903 -17.09 -9.63 22.02
N SER A 904 -16.01 -9.98 21.31
CA SER A 904 -16.07 -10.61 19.99
C SER A 904 -16.63 -12.04 20.03
N ILE A 905 -16.50 -12.74 21.16
CA ILE A 905 -16.80 -14.18 21.25
C ILE A 905 -18.29 -14.48 21.06
N SER A 906 -19.16 -13.66 21.63
CA SER A 906 -20.62 -13.81 21.42
C SER A 906 -20.99 -13.73 19.93
N PHE A 907 -20.38 -12.80 19.19
CA PHE A 907 -20.60 -12.68 17.74
C PHE A 907 -20.07 -13.88 16.97
N ARG A 908 -18.89 -14.42 17.36
CA ARG A 908 -18.33 -15.65 16.75
C ARG A 908 -19.26 -16.84 16.95
N LEU A 909 -19.78 -17.02 18.17
CA LEU A 909 -20.69 -18.14 18.47
C LEU A 909 -22.05 -18.00 17.78
N ARG A 910 -22.62 -16.78 17.67
CA ARG A 910 -23.84 -16.52 16.89
C ARG A 910 -23.64 -16.84 15.40
N LEU A 911 -22.53 -16.38 14.82
CA LEU A 911 -22.20 -16.64 13.42
C LEU A 911 -22.00 -18.15 13.17
N PHE A 912 -21.34 -18.85 14.08
CA PHE A 912 -21.16 -20.29 13.98
C PHE A 912 -22.46 -21.07 14.15
N LYS A 913 -23.38 -20.62 15.01
CA LYS A 913 -24.73 -21.18 15.13
C LYS A 913 -25.48 -21.09 13.80
N LEU A 914 -25.46 -19.92 13.16
CA LEU A 914 -26.08 -19.72 11.84
C LEU A 914 -25.43 -20.61 10.78
N LEU A 915 -24.10 -20.69 10.74
CA LEU A 915 -23.36 -21.57 9.82
C LEU A 915 -23.73 -23.04 10.01
N SER A 916 -23.83 -23.49 11.27
CA SER A 916 -24.24 -24.84 11.62
C SER A 916 -25.67 -25.13 11.15
N ALA A 917 -26.61 -24.21 11.39
CA ALA A 917 -28.00 -24.36 10.97
C ALA A 917 -28.15 -24.36 9.44
N ALA A 918 -27.45 -23.46 8.76
CA ALA A 918 -27.45 -23.35 7.30
C ALA A 918 -26.81 -24.59 6.64
N THR A 919 -25.69 -25.08 7.16
CA THR A 919 -25.02 -26.29 6.65
C THR A 919 -25.88 -27.53 6.86
N PHE A 920 -26.58 -27.63 8.00
CA PHE A 920 -27.52 -28.73 8.27
C PHE A 920 -28.72 -28.71 7.32
N ALA A 921 -29.25 -27.53 7.00
CA ALA A 921 -30.45 -27.40 6.17
C ALA A 921 -30.20 -27.50 4.66
N ALA A 922 -29.05 -27.00 4.17
CA ALA A 922 -28.79 -26.86 2.73
C ALA A 922 -27.77 -27.86 2.16
N ARG A 923 -27.01 -28.60 2.99
CA ARG A 923 -25.90 -29.46 2.54
C ARG A 923 -25.95 -30.88 3.11
N LYS A 924 -25.07 -31.75 2.58
CA LYS A 924 -24.94 -33.15 3.01
C LYS A 924 -24.43 -33.22 4.45
N ARG A 925 -24.84 -34.26 5.20
CA ARG A 925 -24.37 -34.51 6.58
C ARG A 925 -22.83 -34.50 6.70
N SER A 926 -22.13 -35.02 5.70
CA SER A 926 -20.67 -35.01 5.64
C SER A 926 -20.03 -33.62 5.68
N ASP A 927 -20.72 -32.59 5.19
CA ASP A 927 -20.20 -31.21 5.21
C ASP A 927 -20.39 -30.55 6.58
N LEU A 928 -21.40 -30.98 7.34
CA LEU A 928 -21.58 -30.58 8.73
C LEU A 928 -20.49 -31.17 9.63
N ASP A 929 -20.16 -32.45 9.44
CA ASP A 929 -19.08 -33.10 10.19
C ASP A 929 -17.74 -32.41 9.92
N ARG A 930 -17.43 -32.09 8.65
CA ARG A 930 -16.26 -31.29 8.26
C ARG A 930 -16.22 -29.89 8.88
N LEU A 931 -17.38 -29.27 9.10
CA LEU A 931 -17.49 -27.97 9.77
C LEU A 931 -17.14 -28.08 11.25
N TYR A 932 -17.64 -29.10 11.95
CA TYR A 932 -17.31 -29.35 13.35
C TYR A 932 -15.86 -29.77 13.55
N GLU A 933 -15.33 -30.67 12.72
CA GLU A 933 -13.91 -31.06 12.72
C GLU A 933 -13.00 -29.84 12.51
N GLY A 934 -13.31 -29.02 11.49
CA GLY A 934 -12.53 -27.81 11.20
C GLY A 934 -12.60 -26.78 12.33
N TYR A 935 -13.77 -26.63 12.95
CA TYR A 935 -13.96 -25.73 14.09
C TYR A 935 -13.13 -26.20 15.30
N ALA A 936 -13.23 -27.48 15.67
CA ALA A 936 -12.45 -28.06 16.78
C ALA A 936 -10.94 -27.93 16.55
N ALA A 937 -10.47 -28.21 15.32
CA ALA A 937 -9.06 -28.04 14.96
C ALA A 937 -8.59 -26.58 15.09
N SER A 938 -9.44 -25.62 14.71
CA SER A 938 -9.14 -24.19 14.82
C SER A 938 -9.13 -23.73 16.28
N VAL A 939 -10.09 -24.19 17.10
CA VAL A 939 -10.16 -23.89 18.54
C VAL A 939 -8.93 -24.41 19.29
N LYS A 940 -8.44 -25.61 18.96
CA LYS A 940 -7.22 -26.19 19.57
C LYS A 940 -6.00 -25.28 19.42
N LEU A 941 -5.86 -24.62 18.27
CA LEU A 941 -4.72 -23.76 17.94
C LEU A 941 -4.74 -22.39 18.65
N LEU A 942 -5.87 -22.00 19.24
CA LEU A 942 -5.99 -20.71 19.92
C LEU A 942 -5.19 -20.67 21.22
N PRO A 943 -4.72 -19.48 21.65
CA PRO A 943 -4.14 -19.29 22.98
C PRO A 943 -5.10 -19.75 24.08
N LEU A 944 -4.55 -20.31 25.16
CA LEU A 944 -5.32 -20.83 26.31
C LEU A 944 -6.46 -19.92 26.78
N GLN A 945 -6.24 -18.60 26.83
CA GLN A 945 -7.24 -17.63 27.29
C GLN A 945 -8.47 -17.55 26.36
N THR A 946 -8.25 -17.57 25.05
CA THR A 946 -9.31 -17.56 24.05
C THR A 946 -10.02 -18.91 24.01
N PHE A 947 -9.26 -20.00 24.17
CA PHE A 947 -9.81 -21.35 24.30
C PHE A 947 -10.78 -21.45 25.48
N THR A 948 -10.40 -20.98 26.68
CA THR A 948 -11.28 -20.97 27.85
C THR A 948 -12.57 -20.21 27.57
N LEU A 949 -12.49 -19.03 26.95
CA LEU A 949 -13.69 -18.24 26.70
C LEU A 949 -14.60 -18.82 25.61
N LEU A 950 -14.09 -19.61 24.67
CA LEU A 950 -14.94 -20.28 23.66
C LEU A 950 -15.57 -21.57 24.18
N VAL A 951 -14.83 -22.33 24.99
CA VAL A 951 -15.30 -23.64 25.49
C VAL A 951 -16.13 -23.50 26.75
N SER A 952 -15.80 -22.55 27.63
CA SER A 952 -16.40 -22.41 28.97
C SER A 952 -17.46 -21.31 29.10
N GLN A 953 -17.83 -20.59 28.02
CA GLN A 953 -18.84 -19.52 28.10
C GLN A 953 -20.23 -20.08 28.40
N ARG A 954 -20.89 -19.53 29.44
CA ARG A 954 -22.29 -19.79 29.76
C ARG A 954 -23.03 -18.45 29.92
N PRO A 955 -24.17 -18.23 29.22
CA PRO A 955 -24.85 -19.13 28.28
C PRO A 955 -24.15 -19.25 26.91
N ASN A 956 -23.98 -20.48 26.42
CA ASN A 956 -23.46 -20.77 25.09
C ASN A 956 -24.64 -20.78 24.08
N PRO A 957 -24.62 -19.97 23.00
CA PRO A 957 -25.74 -19.90 22.05
C PRO A 957 -25.81 -21.10 21.10
N LEU A 958 -24.81 -21.98 21.10
CA LEU A 958 -24.79 -23.21 20.30
C LEU A 958 -25.88 -24.20 20.74
N ILE A 959 -26.37 -24.98 19.80
CA ILE A 959 -27.31 -26.07 20.06
C ILE A 959 -26.55 -27.18 20.81
N ALA A 960 -27.20 -27.84 21.78
CA ALA A 960 -26.57 -28.85 22.64
C ALA A 960 -25.85 -29.96 21.84
N GLU A 961 -26.47 -30.45 20.77
CA GLU A 961 -25.90 -31.47 19.87
C GLU A 961 -24.58 -31.02 19.22
N ALA A 962 -24.51 -29.77 18.76
CA ALA A 962 -23.30 -29.20 18.18
C ALA A 962 -22.19 -29.06 19.23
N HIS A 963 -22.55 -28.67 20.46
CA HIS A 963 -21.61 -28.55 21.57
C HIS A 963 -21.02 -29.91 21.99
N ILE A 964 -21.85 -30.95 22.02
CA ILE A 964 -21.41 -32.34 22.30
C ILE A 964 -20.46 -32.82 21.20
N THR A 965 -20.83 -32.65 19.93
CA THR A 965 -20.01 -33.10 18.79
C THR A 965 -18.64 -32.43 18.77
N ILE A 966 -18.58 -31.10 18.94
CA ILE A 966 -17.31 -30.35 19.01
C ILE A 966 -16.47 -30.78 20.21
N THR A 967 -17.11 -31.08 21.34
CA THR A 967 -16.41 -31.56 22.55
C THR A 967 -15.76 -32.93 22.30
N LYS A 968 -16.46 -33.86 21.62
CA LYS A 968 -15.88 -35.15 21.19
C LYS A 968 -14.69 -34.94 20.24
N GLU A 969 -14.83 -34.09 19.22
CA GLU A 969 -13.74 -33.78 18.28
C GLU A 969 -12.51 -33.19 18.98
N LEU A 970 -12.70 -32.30 19.96
CA LEU A 970 -11.58 -31.75 20.75
C LEU A 970 -10.88 -32.83 21.58
N PHE A 971 -11.60 -33.81 22.14
CA PHE A 971 -10.98 -34.96 22.82
C PHE A 971 -10.14 -35.79 21.85
N HIS A 972 -10.66 -36.10 20.66
CA HIS A 972 -9.93 -36.81 19.61
C HIS A 972 -8.61 -36.12 19.24
N ILE A 973 -8.59 -34.78 19.23
CA ILE A 973 -7.43 -33.97 18.83
C ILE A 973 -6.39 -33.78 19.96
N LEU A 974 -6.82 -33.77 21.22
CA LEU A 974 -5.97 -33.51 22.40
C LEU A 974 -5.44 -34.79 23.05
N LEU A 975 -6.12 -35.93 22.89
CA LEU A 975 -5.72 -37.21 23.48
C LEU A 975 -4.68 -37.96 22.64
N PRO A 976 -3.84 -38.82 23.26
CA PRO A 976 -2.87 -39.65 22.55
C PRO A 976 -3.59 -40.75 21.77
N ALA A 977 -3.08 -41.13 20.59
CA ALA A 977 -3.69 -42.17 19.74
C ALA A 977 -3.91 -43.55 20.41
N SER A 978 -3.33 -43.77 21.59
CA SER A 978 -3.48 -44.98 22.41
C SER A 978 -4.69 -44.98 23.36
N TYR A 979 -5.53 -43.93 23.37
CA TYR A 979 -6.72 -43.91 24.25
C TYR A 979 -7.77 -44.93 23.81
N LYS A 980 -8.62 -45.38 24.74
CA LYS A 980 -9.64 -46.39 24.46
C LYS A 980 -10.67 -45.83 23.47
N ASN A 981 -10.98 -46.60 22.43
CA ASN A 981 -11.96 -46.21 21.43
C ASN A 981 -13.37 -46.17 22.06
N PRO A 982 -14.09 -45.02 22.02
CA PRO A 982 -15.44 -44.88 22.53
C PRO A 982 -16.43 -45.93 21.99
N ALA A 983 -16.29 -46.32 20.72
CA ALA A 983 -17.12 -47.32 20.06
C ALA A 983 -17.05 -48.73 20.71
N LYS A 984 -16.01 -49.00 21.52
CA LYS A 984 -15.86 -50.28 22.24
C LYS A 984 -16.50 -50.30 23.62
N ILE A 985 -16.82 -49.14 24.18
CA ILE A 985 -17.43 -49.00 25.51
C ILE A 985 -18.93 -48.86 25.39
N ASP A 986 -19.39 -48.01 24.47
CA ASP A 986 -20.80 -47.72 24.27
C ASP A 986 -21.06 -47.50 22.77
N PRO A 987 -21.28 -48.59 22.01
CA PRO A 987 -21.39 -48.55 20.54
C PRO A 987 -22.66 -47.81 20.08
N ASP A 988 -23.75 -47.89 20.84
CA ASP A 988 -25.03 -47.28 20.49
C ASP A 988 -24.98 -45.75 20.66
N ALA A 989 -24.38 -45.27 21.77
CA ALA A 989 -24.16 -43.84 21.97
C ALA A 989 -23.16 -43.25 20.97
N ASP A 990 -22.10 -43.99 20.62
CA ASP A 990 -21.12 -43.50 19.65
C ASP A 990 -21.72 -43.36 18.24
N ALA A 991 -22.55 -44.33 17.82
CA ALA A 991 -23.27 -44.28 16.56
C ALA A 991 -24.26 -43.11 16.48
N GLN A 992 -24.81 -42.68 17.62
CA GLN A 992 -25.71 -41.53 17.74
C GLN A 992 -24.96 -40.19 17.91
N GLY A 993 -23.64 -40.20 18.08
CA GLY A 993 -22.84 -39.00 18.30
C GLY A 993 -23.00 -38.38 19.70
N SER A 994 -23.58 -39.10 20.65
CA SER A 994 -23.78 -38.63 22.02
C SER A 994 -22.51 -38.80 22.89
N LEU A 995 -22.50 -38.12 24.03
CA LEU A 995 -21.48 -38.24 25.07
C LEU A 995 -22.16 -38.85 26.31
N THR A 996 -21.61 -39.95 26.84
CA THR A 996 -22.15 -40.64 28.02
C THR A 996 -21.12 -40.70 29.16
N THR A 997 -21.60 -40.88 30.39
CA THR A 997 -20.75 -41.01 31.59
C THR A 997 -19.72 -42.15 31.48
N PRO A 998 -20.06 -43.36 30.98
CA PRO A 998 -19.09 -44.44 30.76
C PRO A 998 -17.98 -44.10 29.76
N MET A 999 -18.31 -43.36 28.69
CA MET A 999 -17.31 -42.87 27.73
C MET A 999 -16.35 -41.89 28.38
N LEU A 1000 -16.86 -40.95 29.18
CA LEU A 1000 -16.04 -39.98 29.90
C LEU A 1000 -15.12 -40.66 30.91
N GLU A 1001 -15.62 -41.65 31.66
CA GLU A 1001 -14.86 -42.42 32.66
C GLU A 1001 -13.73 -43.24 32.06
N HIS A 1002 -14.03 -44.03 31.02
CA HIS A 1002 -13.10 -45.06 30.53
C HIS A 1002 -12.22 -44.60 29.37
N CYS A 1003 -12.65 -43.60 28.59
CA CYS A 1003 -11.94 -43.17 27.39
C CYS A 1003 -11.22 -41.84 27.59
N TYR A 1004 -11.91 -40.82 28.13
CA TYR A 1004 -11.43 -39.43 28.06
C TYR A 1004 -10.71 -38.97 29.34
N ILE A 1005 -11.30 -39.14 30.53
CA ILE A 1005 -10.83 -38.47 31.75
C ILE A 1005 -9.48 -38.98 32.28
N LEU A 1006 -9.17 -40.26 32.05
CA LEU A 1006 -7.97 -40.94 32.57
C LEU A 1006 -6.67 -40.52 31.89
N ASN A 1007 -6.76 -40.05 30.65
CA ASN A 1007 -5.59 -39.86 29.80
C ASN A 1007 -5.08 -38.41 29.88
N PRO A 1008 -3.76 -38.18 29.97
CA PRO A 1008 -3.18 -36.86 29.79
C PRO A 1008 -3.09 -36.49 28.30
N ALA A 1009 -2.81 -35.22 27.99
CA ALA A 1009 -2.76 -34.76 26.60
C ALA A 1009 -1.69 -35.50 25.78
N ASN A 1010 -1.82 -35.53 24.45
CA ASN A 1010 -0.86 -36.18 23.56
C ASN A 1010 0.53 -35.54 23.59
N THR A 1011 0.64 -34.25 23.94
CA THR A 1011 1.91 -33.55 24.11
C THR A 1011 2.33 -33.43 25.59
N VAL A 1012 3.60 -33.07 25.80
CA VAL A 1012 4.17 -32.78 27.12
C VAL A 1012 3.97 -31.29 27.50
N ALA A 1013 3.35 -30.51 26.62
CA ALA A 1013 3.18 -29.07 26.79
C ALA A 1013 2.18 -28.79 27.92
N MET A 1014 2.52 -27.82 28.77
CA MET A 1014 1.67 -27.40 29.88
C MET A 1014 0.34 -26.82 29.37
N GLU A 1015 0.36 -26.06 28.29
CA GLU A 1015 -0.83 -25.49 27.65
C GLU A 1015 -1.84 -26.55 27.17
N ASP A 1016 -1.38 -27.61 26.49
CA ASP A 1016 -2.27 -28.65 25.99
C ASP A 1016 -2.92 -29.48 27.11
N ASN A 1017 -2.17 -29.72 28.21
CA ASN A 1017 -2.71 -30.39 29.39
C ASN A 1017 -3.73 -29.50 30.13
N ALA A 1018 -3.50 -28.18 30.18
CA ALA A 1018 -4.46 -27.21 30.71
C ALA A 1018 -5.74 -27.15 29.86
N LYS A 1019 -5.63 -27.11 28.51
CA LYS A 1019 -6.77 -27.18 27.58
C LYS A 1019 -7.59 -28.47 27.76
N LEU A 1020 -6.92 -29.62 27.90
CA LEU A 1020 -7.59 -30.89 28.14
C LEU A 1020 -8.33 -30.90 29.49
N SER A 1021 -7.74 -30.32 30.55
CA SER A 1021 -8.41 -30.22 31.85
C SER A 1021 -9.69 -29.38 31.77
N LEU A 1022 -9.65 -28.23 31.08
CA LEU A 1022 -10.82 -27.39 30.84
C LEU A 1022 -11.90 -28.11 30.00
N LEU A 1023 -11.49 -28.95 29.05
CA LEU A 1023 -12.41 -29.72 28.23
C LEU A 1023 -13.14 -30.79 29.05
N VAL A 1024 -12.42 -31.48 29.95
CA VAL A 1024 -13.00 -32.42 30.92
C VAL A 1024 -14.00 -31.71 31.84
N GLU A 1025 -13.61 -30.55 32.38
CA GLU A 1025 -14.48 -29.72 33.21
C GLU A 1025 -15.78 -29.36 32.47
N ASN A 1026 -15.67 -28.88 31.22
CA ASN A 1026 -16.84 -28.54 30.41
C ASN A 1026 -17.71 -29.77 30.08
N ALA A 1027 -17.10 -30.93 29.80
CA ALA A 1027 -17.82 -32.17 29.53
C ALA A 1027 -18.63 -32.64 30.76
N ILE A 1028 -18.04 -32.55 31.97
CA ILE A 1028 -18.74 -32.87 33.22
C ILE A 1028 -19.95 -31.95 33.40
N GLN A 1029 -19.73 -30.65 33.24
CA GLN A 1029 -20.81 -29.69 33.41
C GLN A 1029 -21.88 -29.79 32.31
N LEU A 1030 -21.56 -30.30 31.11
CA LEU A 1030 -22.53 -30.53 30.04
C LEU A 1030 -23.45 -31.72 30.35
N LEU A 1031 -22.86 -32.85 30.74
CA LEU A 1031 -23.64 -34.04 31.12
C LEU A 1031 -24.50 -33.77 32.35
N TRP A 1032 -24.00 -32.99 33.31
CA TRP A 1032 -24.80 -32.54 34.44
C TRP A 1032 -25.97 -31.66 34.00
N THR A 1033 -25.77 -30.63 33.15
CA THR A 1033 -26.89 -29.79 32.67
C THR A 1033 -27.94 -30.54 31.86
N CYS A 1034 -27.58 -31.70 31.29
CA CYS A 1034 -28.49 -32.57 30.58
C CYS A 1034 -29.11 -33.67 31.45
N GLU A 1035 -28.87 -33.66 32.78
CA GLU A 1035 -29.35 -34.70 33.72
C GLU A 1035 -28.89 -36.12 33.34
N MET A 1036 -27.71 -36.25 32.72
CA MET A 1036 -27.16 -37.52 32.23
C MET A 1036 -25.98 -38.03 33.08
N MET A 1037 -25.75 -37.46 34.27
CA MET A 1037 -24.62 -37.82 35.14
C MET A 1037 -25.08 -38.04 36.58
N GLU A 1038 -24.76 -39.22 37.13
CA GLU A 1038 -24.93 -39.60 38.54
C GLU A 1038 -23.55 -39.76 39.20
N TYR A 1039 -23.48 -39.60 40.52
CA TYR A 1039 -22.25 -39.81 41.28
C TYR A 1039 -21.88 -41.30 41.34
N SER A 1040 -20.62 -41.63 41.02
CA SER A 1040 -20.05 -42.97 41.20
C SER A 1040 -18.65 -42.86 41.79
N GLU A 1041 -18.33 -43.72 42.77
CA GLU A 1041 -16.98 -43.82 43.33
C GLU A 1041 -15.93 -44.20 42.28
N SER A 1042 -16.30 -45.02 41.28
CA SER A 1042 -15.40 -45.40 40.18
C SER A 1042 -15.04 -44.19 39.31
N PHE A 1043 -16.02 -43.34 39.03
CA PHE A 1043 -15.85 -42.11 38.26
C PHE A 1043 -14.97 -41.10 39.01
N ALA A 1044 -15.21 -40.92 40.31
CA ALA A 1044 -14.38 -40.05 41.16
C ALA A 1044 -12.91 -40.51 41.22
N ALA A 1045 -12.67 -41.82 41.35
CA ALA A 1045 -11.32 -42.39 41.33
C ALA A 1045 -10.64 -42.21 39.95
N ALA A 1046 -11.39 -42.37 38.86
CA ALA A 1046 -10.90 -42.13 37.49
C ALA A 1046 -10.54 -40.66 37.26
N ALA A 1047 -11.36 -39.73 37.77
CA ALA A 1047 -11.13 -38.30 37.68
C ALA A 1047 -9.85 -37.88 38.40
N GLU A 1048 -9.64 -38.33 39.64
CA GLU A 1048 -8.44 -38.01 40.43
C GLU A 1048 -7.17 -38.56 39.78
N LYS A 1049 -7.22 -39.81 39.30
CA LYS A 1049 -6.11 -40.42 38.55
C LYS A 1049 -5.78 -39.64 37.27
N GLY A 1050 -6.80 -39.12 36.58
CA GLY A 1050 -6.65 -38.27 35.42
C GLY A 1050 -6.01 -36.91 35.71
N ILE A 1051 -6.39 -36.27 36.83
CA ILE A 1051 -5.80 -34.99 37.27
C ILE A 1051 -4.30 -35.18 37.53
N ILE A 1052 -3.93 -36.18 38.31
CA ILE A 1052 -2.53 -36.50 38.62
C ILE A 1052 -1.75 -36.82 37.33
N ALA A 1053 -2.34 -37.57 36.39
CA ALA A 1053 -1.69 -37.90 35.13
C ALA A 1053 -1.39 -36.67 34.26
N ARG A 1054 -2.28 -35.67 34.25
CA ARG A 1054 -2.07 -34.39 33.52
C ARG A 1054 -1.00 -33.52 34.17
N GLU A 1055 -1.04 -33.38 35.50
CA GLU A 1055 -0.07 -32.59 36.27
C GLU A 1055 1.35 -33.19 36.19
N THR A 1056 1.47 -34.52 36.26
CA THR A 1056 2.77 -35.21 36.19
C THR A 1056 3.39 -35.19 34.79
N LYS A 1057 2.57 -35.24 33.73
CA LYS A 1057 3.07 -35.21 32.34
C LYS A 1057 3.46 -33.80 31.90
N ALA A 1058 2.83 -32.75 32.42
CA ALA A 1058 3.09 -31.36 32.03
C ALA A 1058 4.54 -30.93 32.38
N LYS A 1059 5.30 -30.45 31.40
CA LYS A 1059 6.67 -29.93 31.60
C LYS A 1059 6.80 -28.48 31.13
N LYS A 1060 7.55 -27.66 31.88
CA LYS A 1060 7.92 -26.28 31.52
C LYS A 1060 8.85 -26.27 30.32
N ARG A 1061 8.73 -25.27 29.44
CA ARG A 1061 9.58 -25.12 28.26
C ARG A 1061 11.02 -24.79 28.71
N ARG A 1062 12.00 -25.66 28.43
CA ARG A 1062 13.42 -25.38 28.75
C ARG A 1062 14.02 -24.41 27.72
N THR A 1063 13.88 -23.11 27.95
CA THR A 1063 14.68 -22.08 27.28
C THR A 1063 15.80 -21.66 28.22
N GLY A 1064 17.07 -21.76 27.78
CA GLY A 1064 18.23 -21.47 28.62
C GLY A 1064 18.21 -20.05 29.20
N LYS A 1065 18.81 -19.87 30.40
CA LYS A 1065 19.15 -18.62 31.13
C LYS A 1065 18.23 -17.38 31.03
N MET A 1066 16.97 -17.52 30.62
CA MET A 1066 15.93 -16.49 30.72
C MET A 1066 14.87 -16.94 31.73
N LYS A 1067 14.29 -15.96 32.45
CA LYS A 1067 13.15 -16.16 33.36
C LYS A 1067 12.03 -16.94 32.68
N GLY A 1068 11.31 -17.79 33.44
CA GLY A 1068 10.19 -18.58 32.94
C GLY A 1068 9.14 -17.72 32.23
N ASP A 1069 8.65 -18.24 31.10
CA ASP A 1069 7.69 -17.58 30.22
C ASP A 1069 6.36 -17.35 30.95
N ALA A 1070 5.76 -16.16 30.85
CA ALA A 1070 4.51 -15.80 31.57
C ALA A 1070 3.30 -16.64 31.14
N THR A 1071 3.38 -17.26 29.96
CA THR A 1071 2.43 -18.21 29.39
C THR A 1071 2.42 -19.54 30.14
N ASP A 1072 3.60 -20.06 30.51
CA ASP A 1072 3.74 -21.32 31.26
C ASP A 1072 3.20 -21.16 32.69
N THR A 1073 3.40 -20.00 33.33
CA THR A 1073 2.80 -19.74 34.65
C THR A 1073 1.28 -19.68 34.60
N LEU A 1074 0.72 -19.01 33.60
CA LEU A 1074 -0.73 -18.98 33.40
C LEU A 1074 -1.30 -20.37 33.11
N ALA A 1075 -0.63 -21.15 32.27
CA ALA A 1075 -1.06 -22.52 31.97
C ALA A 1075 -1.01 -23.43 33.20
N GLN A 1076 -0.01 -23.25 34.06
CA GLN A 1076 0.08 -23.96 35.35
C GLN A 1076 -1.11 -23.58 36.25
N ASP A 1077 -1.36 -22.28 36.43
CA ASP A 1077 -2.47 -21.79 37.26
C ASP A 1077 -3.82 -22.31 36.75
N VAL A 1078 -4.04 -22.30 35.43
CA VAL A 1078 -5.30 -22.79 34.83
C VAL A 1078 -5.46 -24.30 35.05
N LEU A 1079 -4.38 -25.08 34.93
CA LEU A 1079 -4.39 -26.52 35.13
C LEU A 1079 -4.74 -26.87 36.59
N GLU A 1080 -4.07 -26.22 37.56
CA GLU A 1080 -4.30 -26.43 38.99
C GLU A 1080 -5.73 -26.00 39.38
N ASN A 1081 -6.17 -24.82 38.92
CA ASN A 1081 -7.52 -24.32 39.21
C ASN A 1081 -8.62 -25.18 38.57
N SER A 1082 -8.40 -25.71 37.36
CA SER A 1082 -9.36 -26.63 36.72
C SER A 1082 -9.44 -27.95 37.47
N GLY A 1083 -8.31 -28.50 37.93
CA GLY A 1083 -8.28 -29.69 38.80
C GLY A 1083 -9.08 -29.48 40.09
N GLN A 1084 -8.93 -28.32 40.75
CA GLN A 1084 -9.75 -27.98 41.92
C GLN A 1084 -11.24 -27.87 41.58
N ARG A 1085 -11.60 -27.21 40.47
CA ARG A 1085 -13.01 -27.11 40.05
C ARG A 1085 -13.63 -28.47 39.73
N ILE A 1086 -12.87 -29.40 39.13
CA ILE A 1086 -13.34 -30.77 38.91
C ILE A 1086 -13.62 -31.46 40.25
N ARG A 1087 -12.75 -31.31 41.25
CA ARG A 1087 -12.99 -31.86 42.60
C ARG A 1087 -14.24 -31.28 43.25
N ILE A 1088 -14.44 -29.96 43.13
CA ILE A 1088 -15.65 -29.28 43.62
C ILE A 1088 -16.90 -29.78 42.89
N LEU A 1089 -16.85 -29.97 41.57
CA LEU A 1089 -17.98 -30.53 40.80
C LEU A 1089 -18.33 -31.95 41.26
N LEU A 1090 -17.34 -32.78 41.55
CA LEU A 1090 -17.56 -34.14 42.07
C LEU A 1090 -18.17 -34.14 43.48
N GLU A 1091 -17.72 -33.23 44.34
CA GLU A 1091 -18.30 -33.05 45.69
C GLU A 1091 -19.74 -32.57 45.59
N ALA A 1092 -20.03 -31.63 44.69
CA ALA A 1092 -21.38 -31.13 44.47
C ALA A 1092 -22.31 -32.22 43.87
N LEU A 1093 -21.81 -33.08 42.97
CA LEU A 1093 -22.53 -34.26 42.47
C LEU A 1093 -22.83 -35.26 43.60
N LYS A 1094 -21.88 -35.46 44.52
CA LYS A 1094 -22.09 -36.31 45.69
C LYS A 1094 -23.20 -35.77 46.60
N THR A 1095 -23.18 -34.47 46.89
CA THR A 1095 -24.21 -33.84 47.74
C THR A 1095 -25.59 -33.76 47.11
N THR A 1096 -25.68 -33.71 45.77
CA THR A 1096 -26.97 -33.73 45.06
C THR A 1096 -27.55 -35.13 45.02
N GLY A 1097 -26.72 -36.16 44.80
CA GLY A 1097 -27.15 -37.56 44.95
C GLY A 1097 -27.61 -37.89 46.38
N GLU A 1098 -26.89 -37.42 47.41
CA GLU A 1098 -27.28 -37.60 48.83
C GLU A 1098 -28.53 -36.81 49.26
N ALA A 1099 -29.00 -35.85 48.44
CA ALA A 1099 -30.21 -35.07 48.70
C ALA A 1099 -31.44 -35.58 47.92
N GLU A 1100 -31.23 -36.42 46.89
CA GLU A 1100 -32.28 -37.10 46.12
C GLU A 1100 -32.58 -38.52 46.63
N GLU A 1101 -31.63 -39.17 47.34
CA GLU A 1101 -31.87 -40.33 48.23
C GLU A 1101 -32.56 -39.93 49.54
#